data_AF-A0A7M2LW34-F1
#
_entry.id   AF-A0A7M2LW34-F1
#
_cell.length_a   1.000
_cell.length_b   1.000
_cell.length_c   1.000
_cell.angle_alpha   90.00
_cell.angle_beta   90.00
_cell.angle_gamma   90.00
#
_symmetry.space_group_name_H-M   'P 1'
#
loop_
_entity.id
_entity.type
_entity.pdbx_description
1 polymer ?
#
loop_
_entity_poly.entity_id
_entity_poly.type
_entity_poly.pdbx_seq_one_letter_code
_entity_poly.pdbx_strand_id
1 'polypeptide(L)'
;MATISEQPVWEDDVYLIARGDRVEGGRDGVANRQASQLSNRTAFLREQIKSLIDDGVMFSRDYRKEIITLTRHGQAIIKDDFLYYLRDSAPLPYVTTGTTDASWAVDSPFFTSVSDPNLRKNLGSEGGSQLIFGLGNIIGTTSQILSSTDTPDAYQSNGFYAQNDGGEGVWRFTGKTAPARAGTHVITQGKVYNAKGNEYALEICRGSIIVLANGAKAYTYDECTDQTTDDFVCLGQASNGILSRLTLGVSTGNNVATYDGGARLDLIYPTNMYRIGKEPIKGYSGVNYRFGSSYLMVYAGKSYTYAMTGKRLDGWRHGVPEIEEKWRAVNKQEYWGSLSLQNCHIYGGTWDGDHTIRKMPEQCSAGVAILALNPEGFFTHGVTIKSTFNWAQVEMPAMLEPTKFNRDGHAFDNNELDYEYITSAIAASGATRRAGNFNRVVHDGSKFEGGRRGTYRNACDWTALYNTEVTMRQAWRNENNVSGTLPEYIAVMTGTGLHVSGGYWGPAAAKDYNAKNGVVYGTAQNHVFTGVYNEWTYNFYTVSRWGFIGKASRLLGLHFDCVSMYKDNFTEYSNVRFEGGCFPSVDDGGNAKYHDDFWHYDTPNGVSTFIWGNPVRDLGAFRHTGFDFRYGTNNMYIPAGTDWDSIRNRPYAKEMFNPNGLQLNAGPAMAPWQQPSIKSEICIWIKDHTGNFNPRNIYAWVTAASQDGPNTDEALYKSFAEPFIDFGNGYRMLKITNKRLTAWDGLYTYARNTGIYFDVPADGSTPITIKAIEAYTGGVPMFPTGCGNYIPEANGNSVLSPATNPVGLDSSLGGGLFFPGDIIGPWSHVRRTQSGYIISPTLTPGYTLDRKMVTGGCTLEAAFKVAFSATVETVNSNGTTIITVPAAFLPYIAVGIPLYITGGSSTSVTGQVQLIKRLLNSDGTSSPRYLVQGTVGAVGDTLTIDQAKVPAYTFYNDRNFNAVTANSVTVNGVSVATAHRSTVSMGIGYGGASGVKAAEWYFNGGITPSHRLVASSASGMTLEAGGNFSVVGNTFPAADGTYSLGTPSGRWSQVFASNSVIGTSDETHKTRPRADTPAETDAYYEIGQLPGVWQWLEKYMVEGDDARLHSGPTVQAAIAVMDKYGLDWREYSAFCYDEWDAQDAIIETWDDEWEVIPGTPAELDEAGNVLVEAVPETRTLIRAAGSNVIQEAREAGSVYAFRKEELLFWISRATIAKQQALHDRLIALEMKLAS
;
A
#
# COMPACT_ATOMS: atom_id res chain seq x y z
N MET A 1 90.76 17.21 104.24
CA MET A 1 89.82 16.50 103.34
C MET A 1 89.84 17.20 102.00
N ALA A 2 90.18 16.50 100.91
CA ALA A 2 90.23 17.08 99.58
C ALA A 2 88.84 17.01 98.92
N THR A 3 88.30 18.15 98.49
CA THR A 3 87.02 18.27 97.77
C THR A 3 87.25 18.23 96.25
N ILE A 4 86.36 17.57 95.53
CA ILE A 4 86.29 17.63 94.06
C ILE A 4 85.56 18.91 93.68
N SER A 5 86.14 19.71 92.78
CA SER A 5 85.54 20.96 92.31
C SER A 5 84.81 20.68 91.00
N GLU A 6 83.49 20.83 90.98
CA GLU A 6 82.69 20.67 89.77
C GLU A 6 82.81 21.92 88.88
N GLN A 7 82.92 21.72 87.57
CA GLN A 7 82.83 22.76 86.54
C GLN A 7 81.71 22.35 85.58
N PRO A 8 80.83 23.26 85.13
CA PRO A 8 79.72 22.94 84.23
C PRO A 8 80.24 22.74 82.80
N VAL A 9 80.99 21.67 82.60
CA VAL A 9 81.60 21.30 81.33
C VAL A 9 81.24 19.84 81.04
N TRP A 10 80.87 19.57 79.79
CA TRP A 10 80.67 18.20 79.33
C TRP A 10 82.02 17.59 78.96
N GLU A 11 82.49 16.64 79.78
CA GLU A 11 83.65 15.81 79.45
C GLU A 11 83.24 14.79 78.37
N ASP A 12 84.03 14.52 77.34
CA ASP A 12 83.61 13.63 76.24
C ASP A 12 83.70 12.13 76.60
N ASP A 13 84.63 11.76 77.47
CA ASP A 13 84.87 10.40 77.96
C ASP A 13 85.13 10.35 79.48
N VAL A 14 84.87 9.19 80.10
CA VAL A 14 85.15 8.96 81.53
C VAL A 14 86.30 7.98 81.65
N TYR A 15 87.46 8.45 82.12
CA TYR A 15 88.72 7.71 82.11
C TYR A 15 88.71 6.52 83.08
N LEU A 16 88.72 5.27 82.60
CA LEU A 16 88.85 4.09 83.48
C LEU A 16 90.33 3.82 83.81
N ILE A 17 90.65 3.68 85.09
CA ILE A 17 92.02 3.37 85.55
C ILE A 17 92.53 2.09 84.90
N ALA A 18 93.73 2.14 84.31
CA ALA A 18 94.33 1.04 83.58
C ALA A 18 95.42 0.33 84.38
N ARG A 19 95.69 -0.94 84.04
CA ARG A 19 96.72 -1.79 84.68
C ARG A 19 98.11 -1.36 84.19
N GLY A 20 98.61 -0.27 84.76
CA GLY A 20 99.83 0.44 84.37
C GLY A 20 99.88 1.86 84.95
N ASP A 21 98.73 2.39 85.36
CA ASP A 21 98.64 3.68 86.03
C ASP A 21 99.22 3.60 87.45
N ARG A 22 100.07 4.57 87.79
CA ARG A 22 100.57 4.73 89.15
C ARG A 22 99.42 5.24 90.02
N VAL A 23 99.00 4.44 91.01
CA VAL A 23 97.89 4.78 91.92
C VAL A 23 98.37 5.86 92.89
N GLU A 24 98.33 7.11 92.44
CA GLU A 24 98.67 8.28 93.23
C GLU A 24 97.39 8.89 93.79
N GLY A 25 97.33 9.04 95.12
CA GLY A 25 96.28 9.78 95.80
C GLY A 25 96.56 11.28 95.79
N GLY A 26 95.55 12.09 95.46
CA GLY A 26 95.66 13.55 95.34
C GLY A 26 94.47 14.10 94.55
N ARG A 27 94.30 15.43 94.52
CA ARG A 27 93.20 16.11 93.78
C ARG A 27 93.15 15.70 92.30
N ASP A 28 94.33 15.61 91.69
CA ASP A 28 94.50 15.26 90.26
C ASP A 28 95.05 13.83 90.08
N GLY A 29 95.02 13.03 91.15
CA GLY A 29 95.44 11.64 91.12
C GLY A 29 94.52 10.81 90.23
N VAL A 30 95.09 9.81 89.55
CA VAL A 30 94.37 8.94 88.61
C VAL A 30 93.13 8.29 89.24
N ALA A 31 93.14 8.04 90.55
CA ALA A 31 92.02 7.50 91.32
C ALA A 31 90.77 8.42 91.37
N ASN A 32 90.93 9.74 91.28
CA ASN A 32 89.83 10.71 91.44
C ASN A 32 89.36 11.31 90.11
N ARG A 33 90.01 11.01 88.99
CA ARG A 33 89.70 11.57 87.67
C ARG A 33 88.29 11.23 87.20
N GLN A 34 87.84 9.98 87.38
CA GLN A 34 86.47 9.56 87.05
C GLN A 34 85.42 10.34 87.82
N ALA A 35 85.62 10.49 89.12
CA ALA A 35 84.68 11.19 89.99
C ALA A 35 84.60 12.68 89.63
N SER A 36 85.73 13.32 89.28
CA SER A 36 85.74 14.70 88.79
C SER A 36 85.02 14.85 87.44
N GLN A 37 85.25 13.95 86.49
CA GLN A 37 84.61 14.02 85.17
C GLN A 37 83.09 13.82 85.23
N LEU A 38 82.63 12.87 86.06
CA LEU A 38 81.19 12.66 86.28
C LEU A 38 80.54 13.84 87.02
N SER A 39 81.23 14.41 87.99
CA SER A 39 80.79 15.60 88.73
C SER A 39 80.62 16.81 87.79
N ASN A 40 81.57 17.06 86.87
CA ASN A 40 81.47 18.11 85.86
C ASN A 40 80.25 17.95 84.92
N ARG A 41 80.04 16.74 84.38
CA ARG A 41 78.87 16.44 83.54
C ARG A 41 77.55 16.66 84.29
N THR A 42 77.50 16.29 85.57
CA THR A 42 76.32 16.46 86.42
C THR A 42 76.02 17.95 86.65
N ALA A 43 77.03 18.78 86.88
CA ALA A 43 76.89 20.23 86.99
C ALA A 43 76.38 20.87 85.68
N PHE A 44 76.91 20.46 84.52
CA PHE A 44 76.45 20.92 83.20
C PHE A 44 74.98 20.60 82.93
N LEU A 45 74.56 19.35 83.18
CA LEU A 45 73.15 18.95 83.00
C LEU A 45 72.21 19.69 83.95
N ARG A 46 72.66 19.94 85.19
CA ARG A 46 71.90 20.74 86.15
C ARG A 46 71.69 22.17 85.68
N GLU A 47 72.70 22.81 85.06
CA GLU A 47 72.54 24.14 84.48
C GLU A 47 71.57 24.16 83.29
N GLN A 48 71.64 23.17 82.39
CA GLN A 48 70.68 23.08 81.28
C GLN A 48 69.25 22.87 81.76
N ILE A 49 69.04 22.01 82.77
CA ILE A 49 67.72 21.81 83.38
C ILE A 49 67.25 23.10 84.07
N LYS A 50 68.14 23.82 84.75
CA LYS A 50 67.80 25.09 85.40
C LYS A 50 67.41 26.17 84.37
N SER A 51 68.12 26.26 83.24
CA SER A 51 67.75 27.13 82.12
C SER A 51 66.37 26.80 81.56
N LEU A 52 66.04 25.51 81.37
CA LEU A 52 64.71 25.07 80.92
C LEU A 52 63.58 25.40 81.91
N ILE A 53 63.90 25.43 83.22
CA ILE A 53 62.96 25.80 84.28
C ILE A 53 62.77 27.32 84.34
N ASP A 54 63.85 28.10 84.26
CA ASP A 54 63.81 29.56 84.36
C ASP A 54 63.18 30.23 83.10
N ASP A 55 63.25 29.60 81.91
CA ASP A 55 62.61 30.08 80.67
C ASP A 55 61.09 29.78 80.57
N GLY A 56 60.49 29.23 81.63
CA GLY A 56 59.04 29.13 81.81
C GLY A 56 58.32 28.27 80.76
N VAL A 57 59.01 27.31 80.15
CA VAL A 57 58.45 26.45 79.09
C VAL A 57 57.62 25.28 79.67
N MET A 58 57.73 24.98 80.96
CA MET A 58 57.18 23.75 81.57
C MET A 58 56.03 23.94 82.60
N PHE A 59 55.55 25.16 82.87
CA PHE A 59 54.47 25.37 83.85
C PHE A 59 53.38 26.32 83.35
N SER A 60 52.20 25.79 83.06
CA SER A 60 50.98 26.56 82.79
C SER A 60 50.40 27.14 84.09
N ARG A 61 50.18 28.46 84.13
CA ARG A 61 49.68 29.20 85.32
C ARG A 61 48.15 29.14 85.40
N ASP A 62 47.60 29.06 86.61
CA ASP A 62 46.15 28.86 86.86
C ASP A 62 45.39 30.20 86.89
N TYR A 63 44.47 30.38 85.96
CA TYR A 63 43.65 31.58 85.77
C TYR A 63 42.84 31.96 87.01
N ARG A 64 42.42 30.99 87.85
CA ARG A 64 41.64 31.30 89.06
C ARG A 64 42.49 31.81 90.22
N LYS A 65 43.83 31.70 90.14
CA LYS A 65 44.72 32.01 91.27
C LYS A 65 45.38 33.38 91.18
N GLU A 66 45.62 33.88 89.97
CA GLU A 66 46.34 35.14 89.77
C GLU A 66 46.01 35.80 88.43
N ILE A 67 46.29 37.10 88.34
CA ILE A 67 46.33 37.81 87.07
C ILE A 67 47.61 37.39 86.33
N ILE A 68 47.47 36.88 85.11
CA ILE A 68 48.54 36.27 84.34
C ILE A 68 48.93 37.22 83.20
N THR A 69 50.23 37.49 83.06
CA THR A 69 50.79 38.21 81.90
C THR A 69 51.47 37.22 80.96
N LEU A 70 51.05 37.22 79.70
CA LEU A 70 51.54 36.35 78.64
C LEU A 70 52.24 37.21 77.59
N THR A 71 53.51 36.92 77.34
CA THR A 71 54.40 37.73 76.51
C THR A 71 54.65 37.11 75.13
N ARG A 72 54.13 35.89 74.89
CA ARG A 72 54.22 35.18 73.60
C ARG A 72 52.96 34.34 73.35
N HIS A 73 52.55 34.21 72.08
CA HIS A 73 51.37 33.44 71.66
C HIS A 73 51.46 31.92 71.87
N GLY A 74 52.59 31.40 72.36
CA GLY A 74 52.77 29.98 72.71
C GLY A 74 52.63 29.66 74.19
N GLN A 75 52.30 30.63 75.05
CA GLN A 75 52.11 30.37 76.48
C GLN A 75 50.69 29.90 76.79
N ALA A 76 50.59 28.90 77.68
CA ALA A 76 49.31 28.35 78.13
C ALA A 76 49.00 28.72 79.58
N ILE A 77 47.71 28.79 79.87
CA ILE A 77 47.13 28.92 81.20
C ILE A 77 46.20 27.73 81.47
N ILE A 78 45.95 27.42 82.74
CA ILE A 78 44.95 26.43 83.16
C ILE A 78 43.73 27.18 83.70
N LYS A 79 42.52 26.74 83.35
CA LYS A 79 41.28 27.12 84.03
C LYS A 79 40.42 25.89 84.24
N ASP A 80 39.98 25.65 85.47
CA ASP A 80 39.08 24.54 85.82
C ASP A 80 39.57 23.18 85.29
N ASP A 81 40.86 22.89 85.48
CA ASP A 81 41.57 21.69 85.01
C ASP A 81 41.73 21.55 83.48
N PHE A 82 41.39 22.58 82.70
CA PHE A 82 41.59 22.60 81.26
C PHE A 82 42.71 23.57 80.85
N LEU A 83 43.51 23.18 79.86
CA LEU A 83 44.64 23.95 79.34
C LEU A 83 44.19 24.83 78.17
N TYR A 84 44.62 26.10 78.16
CA TYR A 84 44.30 27.09 77.13
C TYR A 84 45.54 27.83 76.65
N TYR A 85 45.79 27.90 75.34
CA TYR A 85 46.81 28.76 74.74
C TYR A 85 46.25 30.14 74.38
N LEU A 86 47.10 31.16 74.46
CA LEU A 86 46.78 32.49 73.94
C LEU A 86 46.73 32.46 72.41
N ARG A 87 45.68 32.99 71.81
CA ARG A 87 45.52 33.07 70.35
C ARG A 87 46.45 34.13 69.75
N ASP A 88 46.80 33.98 68.47
CA ASP A 88 47.55 34.98 67.70
C ASP A 88 46.83 36.34 67.61
N SER A 89 45.51 36.35 67.80
CA SER A 89 44.69 37.57 67.76
C SER A 89 44.78 38.44 69.02
N ALA A 90 45.46 37.98 70.08
CA ALA A 90 45.56 38.71 71.34
C ALA A 90 46.76 39.67 71.34
N PRO A 91 46.61 40.96 71.73
CA PRO A 91 47.75 41.86 71.79
C PRO A 91 48.77 41.39 72.84
N LEU A 92 50.05 41.31 72.46
CA LEU A 92 51.14 41.00 73.38
C LEU A 92 51.79 42.28 73.92
N PRO A 93 52.13 42.36 75.23
CA PRO A 93 51.84 41.37 76.25
C PRO A 93 50.35 41.36 76.62
N TYR A 94 49.75 40.17 76.70
CA TYR A 94 48.35 40.01 77.08
C TYR A 94 48.26 39.80 78.60
N VAL A 95 47.49 40.62 79.29
CA VAL A 95 47.25 40.53 80.74
C VAL A 95 45.81 40.11 80.98
N THR A 96 45.58 39.04 81.72
CA THR A 96 44.21 38.61 82.07
C THR A 96 43.50 39.68 82.91
N THR A 97 42.23 39.92 82.65
CA THR A 97 41.45 40.98 83.30
C THR A 97 41.05 40.66 84.74
N GLY A 98 41.24 39.41 85.20
CA GLY A 98 41.00 38.99 86.57
C GLY A 98 41.11 37.48 86.76
N THR A 99 40.50 36.97 87.84
CA THR A 99 40.55 35.55 88.26
C THR A 99 39.17 34.91 88.47
N THR A 100 38.09 35.57 88.04
CA THR A 100 36.69 35.15 88.25
C THR A 100 36.04 34.70 86.95
N ASP A 101 34.86 34.08 87.03
CA ASP A 101 34.10 33.72 85.81
C ASP A 101 33.63 34.96 85.02
N ALA A 102 33.42 36.10 85.68
CA ALA A 102 33.09 37.37 85.02
C ALA A 102 34.28 37.94 84.23
N SER A 103 35.50 37.87 84.76
CA SER A 103 36.72 38.25 84.01
C SER A 103 37.06 37.23 82.93
N TRP A 104 36.77 35.95 83.15
CA TRP A 104 36.95 34.92 82.11
C TRP A 104 36.05 35.14 80.90
N ALA A 105 34.82 35.63 81.09
CA ALA A 105 33.96 35.98 79.95
C ALA A 105 34.60 37.06 79.06
N VAL A 106 35.42 37.95 79.64
CA VAL A 106 36.17 38.99 78.91
C VAL A 106 37.44 38.43 78.27
N ASP A 107 38.15 37.53 78.96
CA ASP A 107 39.44 37.02 78.50
C ASP A 107 39.35 35.83 77.54
N SER A 108 38.35 34.96 77.74
CA SER A 108 38.17 33.71 76.99
C SER A 108 38.16 33.83 75.46
N PRO A 109 37.71 34.95 74.83
CA PRO A 109 37.82 35.12 73.37
C PRO A 109 39.28 35.12 72.86
N PHE A 110 40.24 35.47 73.71
CA PHE A 110 41.66 35.52 73.38
C PHE A 110 42.39 34.19 73.63
N PHE A 111 41.69 33.16 74.12
CA PHE A 111 42.25 31.86 74.47
C PHE A 111 41.63 30.70 73.68
N THR A 112 42.43 29.67 73.40
CA THR A 112 42.02 28.42 72.74
C THR A 112 42.32 27.23 73.63
N SER A 113 41.30 26.42 73.92
CA SER A 113 41.46 25.17 74.68
C SER A 113 42.27 24.14 73.90
N VAL A 114 43.17 23.43 74.58
CA VAL A 114 44.01 22.35 74.01
C VAL A 114 44.03 21.05 74.83
N SER A 115 43.18 20.95 75.85
CA SER A 115 43.13 19.75 76.70
C SER A 115 42.15 18.68 76.20
N ASP A 116 42.59 17.42 76.21
CA ASP A 116 41.81 16.21 75.86
C ASP A 116 40.47 16.05 76.59
N PRO A 117 40.34 16.32 77.90
CA PRO A 117 39.06 16.20 78.60
C PRO A 117 38.03 17.22 78.10
N ASN A 118 38.47 18.41 77.67
CA ASN A 118 37.58 19.42 77.09
C ASN A 118 37.14 19.01 75.68
N LEU A 119 38.05 18.41 74.89
CA LEU A 119 37.71 17.82 73.60
C LEU A 119 36.69 16.68 73.79
N ARG A 120 36.89 15.75 74.73
CA ARG A 120 35.91 14.68 75.03
C ARG A 120 34.56 15.22 75.50
N LYS A 121 34.55 16.24 76.36
CA LYS A 121 33.32 16.90 76.82
C LYS A 121 32.58 17.59 75.66
N ASN A 122 33.31 18.30 74.81
CA ASN A 122 32.76 18.96 73.63
C ASN A 122 32.30 17.98 72.55
N LEU A 123 32.97 16.83 72.40
CA LEU A 123 32.55 15.74 71.52
C LEU A 123 31.31 15.00 72.04
N GLY A 124 31.09 14.97 73.36
CA GLY A 124 29.93 14.36 74.01
C GLY A 124 28.73 15.29 74.23
N SER A 125 28.86 16.60 73.97
CA SER A 125 27.76 17.57 74.05
C SER A 125 26.92 17.61 72.77
N GLU A 126 25.69 18.11 72.86
CA GLU A 126 24.84 18.41 71.71
C GLU A 126 25.58 19.40 70.78
N GLY A 127 25.82 19.00 69.51
CA GLY A 127 26.69 19.72 68.57
C GLY A 127 28.15 19.22 68.47
N GLY A 128 28.59 18.28 69.31
CA GLY A 128 29.96 17.75 69.29
C GLY A 128 30.37 17.05 68.00
N SER A 129 29.40 16.54 67.24
CA SER A 129 29.62 15.97 65.90
C SER A 129 30.09 17.02 64.87
N GLN A 130 29.82 18.30 65.09
CA GLN A 130 30.31 19.39 64.24
C GLN A 130 31.84 19.52 64.30
N LEU A 131 32.45 19.15 65.43
CA LEU A 131 33.91 19.18 65.62
C LEU A 131 34.63 18.04 64.88
N ILE A 132 33.92 16.97 64.51
CA ILE A 132 34.48 15.83 63.76
C ILE A 132 34.20 15.97 62.26
N PHE A 133 32.98 16.36 61.88
CA PHE A 133 32.52 16.25 60.49
C PHE A 133 32.34 17.60 59.77
N GLY A 134 32.46 18.73 60.46
CA GLY A 134 32.43 20.07 59.87
C GLY A 134 31.10 20.45 59.16
N LEU A 135 30.03 19.67 59.33
CA LEU A 135 28.78 19.80 58.59
C LEU A 135 27.57 19.53 59.50
N GLY A 136 26.88 20.60 59.93
CA GLY A 136 25.53 20.56 60.49
C GLY A 136 25.33 19.83 61.83
N ASN A 137 24.18 20.05 62.45
CA ASN A 137 23.80 19.36 63.69
C ASN A 137 23.24 17.97 63.32
N ILE A 138 23.93 16.88 63.70
CA ILE A 138 23.50 15.50 63.40
C ILE A 138 22.43 15.08 64.41
N ILE A 139 21.29 14.63 63.92
CA ILE A 139 20.15 14.19 64.72
C ILE A 139 19.72 12.77 64.34
N GLY A 140 19.07 12.07 65.27
CA GLY A 140 18.60 10.71 65.05
C GLY A 140 17.49 10.64 64.00
N THR A 141 16.54 11.58 64.05
CA THR A 141 15.39 11.62 63.14
C THR A 141 15.01 13.04 62.73
N THR A 142 14.46 13.22 61.53
CA THR A 142 13.94 14.51 61.05
C THR A 142 12.83 15.05 61.98
N SER A 143 12.02 14.18 62.58
CA SER A 143 10.98 14.59 63.53
C SER A 143 11.52 15.35 64.76
N GLN A 144 12.79 15.15 65.15
CA GLN A 144 13.43 15.91 66.23
C GLN A 144 13.67 17.38 65.88
N ILE A 145 13.73 17.74 64.58
CA ILE A 145 13.86 19.14 64.16
C ILE A 145 12.65 19.94 64.65
N LEU A 146 11.45 19.34 64.61
CA LEU A 146 10.18 20.00 64.93
C LEU A 146 10.14 20.51 66.38
N SER A 147 10.76 19.79 67.32
CA SER A 147 10.87 20.19 68.72
C SER A 147 12.18 20.90 69.07
N SER A 148 13.15 20.96 68.15
CA SER A 148 14.44 21.59 68.41
C SER A 148 14.34 23.12 68.52
N THR A 149 15.05 23.68 69.50
CA THR A 149 15.21 25.13 69.64
C THR A 149 16.51 25.65 69.02
N ASP A 150 17.34 24.77 68.47
CA ASP A 150 18.61 25.13 67.87
C ASP A 150 18.44 25.75 66.48
N THR A 151 19.42 26.56 66.09
CA THR A 151 19.42 27.30 64.82
C THR A 151 20.69 27.03 64.00
N PRO A 152 21.06 25.76 63.73
CA PRO A 152 22.23 25.46 62.91
C PRO A 152 21.98 25.83 61.44
N ASP A 153 23.06 25.98 60.66
CA ASP A 153 22.94 26.21 59.21
C ASP A 153 22.33 25.00 58.47
N ALA A 154 22.46 23.79 59.03
CA ALA A 154 21.79 22.59 58.56
C ALA A 154 21.63 21.54 59.66
N TYR A 155 20.58 20.71 59.54
CA TYR A 155 20.44 19.45 60.26
C TYR A 155 20.77 18.28 59.33
N GLN A 156 21.49 17.28 59.84
CA GLN A 156 21.67 16.00 59.14
C GLN A 156 20.93 14.92 59.94
N SER A 157 19.89 14.34 59.35
CA SER A 157 19.07 13.32 59.99
C SER A 157 19.48 11.91 59.54
N ASN A 158 19.51 10.98 60.49
CA ASN A 158 19.77 9.55 60.24
C ASN A 158 18.47 8.75 59.99
N GLY A 159 17.36 9.43 59.68
CA GLY A 159 16.06 8.84 59.42
C GLY A 159 14.95 9.88 59.54
N PHE A 160 13.71 9.56 59.18
CA PHE A 160 12.60 10.51 59.29
C PHE A 160 11.77 10.31 60.55
N TYR A 161 11.24 9.10 60.74
CA TYR A 161 10.43 8.71 61.89
C TYR A 161 11.22 7.93 62.93
N ALA A 162 12.14 7.07 62.49
CA ALA A 162 13.03 6.29 63.34
C ALA A 162 14.46 6.32 62.77
N GLN A 163 15.46 6.13 63.63
CA GLN A 163 16.85 6.09 63.19
C GLN A 163 17.07 4.87 62.29
N ASN A 164 17.76 5.07 61.15
CA ASN A 164 18.01 4.09 60.10
C ASN A 164 16.75 3.53 59.43
N ASP A 165 15.67 4.32 59.36
CA ASP A 165 14.46 3.96 58.61
C ASP A 165 14.60 4.14 57.08
N GLY A 166 15.77 4.57 56.59
CA GLY A 166 16.03 4.89 55.19
C GLY A 166 15.56 6.28 54.76
N GLY A 167 15.06 7.09 55.71
CA GLY A 167 14.66 8.49 55.53
C GLY A 167 15.76 9.48 55.87
N GLU A 168 17.04 9.12 55.68
CA GLU A 168 18.15 10.03 55.94
C GLU A 168 18.09 11.24 54.99
N GLY A 169 18.34 12.43 55.55
CA GLY A 169 18.24 13.67 54.78
C GLY A 169 18.96 14.84 55.44
N VAL A 170 19.48 15.74 54.61
CA VAL A 170 20.07 17.01 55.04
C VAL A 170 19.03 18.11 54.88
N TRP A 171 18.76 18.86 55.94
CA TRP A 171 17.79 19.94 55.99
C TRP A 171 18.53 21.27 56.21
N ARG A 172 18.66 22.09 55.17
CA ARG A 172 19.38 23.37 55.24
C ARG A 172 18.45 24.51 55.66
N PHE A 173 18.94 25.39 56.52
CA PHE A 173 18.23 26.60 56.91
C PHE A 173 18.07 27.53 55.70
N THR A 174 16.86 28.03 55.45
CA THR A 174 16.58 28.88 54.28
C THR A 174 16.81 30.38 54.53
N GLY A 175 17.22 30.75 55.75
CA GLY A 175 17.31 32.15 56.19
C GLY A 175 15.97 32.78 56.57
N LYS A 176 14.87 32.02 56.55
CA LYS A 176 13.51 32.50 56.85
C LYS A 176 13.00 31.95 58.17
N THR A 177 12.30 32.80 58.92
CA THR A 177 11.60 32.42 60.16
C THR A 177 10.11 32.73 60.02
N ALA A 178 9.28 31.73 60.28
CA ALA A 178 7.83 31.81 60.27
C ALA A 178 7.28 31.25 61.60
N PRO A 179 7.16 32.09 62.66
CA PRO A 179 6.75 31.64 63.99
C PRO A 179 5.41 30.89 64.01
N ALA A 180 4.46 31.28 63.15
CA ALA A 180 3.15 30.62 63.03
C ALA A 180 3.21 29.16 62.53
N ARG A 181 4.36 28.72 62.02
CA ARG A 181 4.61 27.35 61.54
C ARG A 181 5.55 26.57 62.47
N ALA A 182 5.88 27.09 63.66
CA ALA A 182 6.78 26.43 64.58
C ALA A 182 6.36 24.97 64.85
N GLY A 183 7.32 24.05 64.77
CA GLY A 183 7.10 22.61 64.99
C GLY A 183 6.27 21.90 63.94
N THR A 184 6.16 22.44 62.72
CA THR A 184 5.38 21.82 61.63
C THR A 184 6.26 21.27 60.50
N HIS A 185 5.75 20.24 59.82
CA HIS A 185 6.30 19.71 58.57
C HIS A 185 5.35 20.03 57.43
N VAL A 186 5.78 20.89 56.50
CA VAL A 186 5.04 21.18 55.28
C VAL A 186 5.51 20.20 54.22
N ILE A 187 4.95 19.00 54.30
CA ILE A 187 5.37 17.85 53.51
C ILE A 187 5.35 18.13 52.01
N THR A 188 4.37 18.86 51.48
CA THR A 188 4.24 19.19 50.04
C THR A 188 5.28 20.17 49.52
N GLN A 189 6.09 20.77 50.39
CA GLN A 189 7.17 21.70 50.01
C GLN A 189 8.57 21.16 50.37
N GLY A 190 8.65 19.98 50.98
CA GLY A 190 9.91 19.45 51.49
C GLY A 190 10.53 20.40 52.52
N LYS A 191 9.72 20.92 53.45
CA LYS A 191 10.12 21.90 54.47
C LYS A 191 9.70 21.50 55.87
N VAL A 192 10.60 21.68 56.83
CA VAL A 192 10.33 21.54 58.27
C VAL A 192 10.60 22.86 58.98
N TYR A 193 9.86 23.12 60.05
CA TYR A 193 10.04 24.29 60.89
C TYR A 193 10.35 23.83 62.30
N ASN A 194 11.46 24.33 62.86
CA ASN A 194 11.83 23.99 64.23
C ASN A 194 10.89 24.67 65.26
N ALA A 195 11.12 24.47 66.55
CA ALA A 195 10.26 25.05 67.61
C ALA A 195 10.27 26.59 67.65
N LYS A 196 11.24 27.25 67.00
CA LYS A 196 11.31 28.71 66.83
C LYS A 196 10.64 29.20 65.54
N GLY A 197 10.16 28.29 64.69
CA GLY A 197 9.62 28.60 63.37
C GLY A 197 10.69 28.88 62.31
N ASN A 198 11.95 28.52 62.55
CA ASN A 198 12.99 28.64 61.52
C ASN A 198 12.75 27.59 60.43
N GLU A 199 12.74 28.02 59.18
CA GLU A 199 12.45 27.20 58.01
C GLU A 199 13.70 26.45 57.54
N TYR A 200 13.62 25.12 57.50
CA TYR A 200 14.62 24.26 56.90
C TYR A 200 14.02 23.54 55.69
N ALA A 201 14.76 23.52 54.59
CA ALA A 201 14.36 22.84 53.37
C ALA A 201 15.23 21.60 53.15
N LEU A 202 14.59 20.52 52.70
CA LEU A 202 15.29 19.29 52.33
C LEU A 202 16.23 19.58 51.16
N GLU A 203 17.45 19.09 51.28
CA GLU A 203 18.50 19.27 50.30
C GLU A 203 18.63 18.03 49.40
N ILE A 204 18.71 18.27 48.09
CA ILE A 204 18.90 17.22 47.08
C ILE A 204 20.33 17.30 46.54
N CYS A 205 21.25 16.55 47.16
CA CYS A 205 22.68 16.63 46.84
C CYS A 205 23.17 15.59 45.81
N ARG A 206 22.47 14.45 45.64
CA ARG A 206 23.06 13.21 45.14
C ARG A 206 22.51 12.65 43.82
N GLY A 207 21.72 13.41 43.06
CA GLY A 207 21.08 12.89 41.83
C GLY A 207 20.09 11.74 42.08
N SER A 208 19.94 11.28 43.33
CA SER A 208 18.96 10.32 43.81
C SER A 208 18.54 10.66 45.23
N ILE A 209 17.29 10.37 45.60
CA ILE A 209 16.78 10.55 46.97
C ILE A 209 15.67 9.54 47.25
N ILE A 210 15.57 9.10 48.50
CA ILE A 210 14.53 8.16 48.95
C ILE A 210 13.33 8.97 49.46
N VAL A 211 12.10 8.58 49.07
CA VAL A 211 10.88 9.32 49.47
C VAL A 211 10.62 9.37 50.98
N LEU A 212 11.18 8.41 51.72
CA LEU A 212 11.14 8.39 53.18
C LEU A 212 11.82 9.63 53.80
N ALA A 213 12.79 10.24 53.11
CA ALA A 213 13.48 11.45 53.58
C ALA A 213 12.56 12.66 53.73
N ASN A 214 11.37 12.64 53.10
CA ASN A 214 10.32 13.63 53.30
C ASN A 214 9.06 13.02 53.96
N GLY A 215 9.23 11.96 54.74
CA GLY A 215 8.19 11.38 55.59
C GLY A 215 7.21 10.46 54.88
N ALA A 216 7.51 9.91 53.69
CA ALA A 216 6.67 8.83 53.16
C ALA A 216 6.57 7.67 54.17
N LYS A 217 5.38 7.06 54.27
CA LYS A 217 5.09 6.02 55.28
C LYS A 217 4.39 4.84 54.62
N ALA A 218 4.76 3.63 55.04
CA ALA A 218 4.11 2.39 54.63
C ALA A 218 2.88 2.07 55.48
N TYR A 219 1.92 1.36 54.89
CA TYR A 219 0.64 1.01 55.51
C TYR A 219 0.25 -0.44 55.23
N THR A 220 -0.67 -0.96 56.04
CA THR A 220 -1.41 -2.19 55.74
C THR A 220 -2.49 -1.93 54.68
N TYR A 221 -3.05 -3.01 54.11
CA TYR A 221 -4.13 -2.91 53.12
C TYR A 221 -5.37 -2.19 53.67
N ASP A 222 -5.77 -2.47 54.92
CA ASP A 222 -6.94 -1.85 55.54
C ASP A 222 -6.72 -0.34 55.76
N GLU A 223 -5.54 0.06 56.23
CA GLU A 223 -5.16 1.48 56.37
C GLU A 223 -5.08 2.19 55.01
N CYS A 224 -4.62 1.50 53.97
CA CYS A 224 -4.59 2.02 52.61
C CYS A 224 -5.99 2.26 52.05
N THR A 225 -6.95 1.39 52.35
CA THR A 225 -8.29 1.40 51.77
C THR A 225 -9.34 2.14 52.61
N ASP A 226 -9.02 2.56 53.84
CA ASP A 226 -9.91 3.33 54.71
C ASP A 226 -10.15 4.77 54.21
N GLN A 227 -11.24 4.97 53.46
CA GLN A 227 -11.65 6.28 52.95
C GLN A 227 -12.38 7.16 54.00
N THR A 228 -12.47 6.73 55.27
CA THR A 228 -13.21 7.46 56.32
C THR A 228 -12.39 8.47 57.09
N THR A 229 -11.06 8.50 56.87
CA THR A 229 -10.12 9.38 57.58
C THR A 229 -9.19 10.12 56.61
N ASP A 230 -8.64 11.23 57.08
CA ASP A 230 -7.48 11.92 56.47
C ASP A 230 -6.21 11.79 57.32
N ASP A 231 -6.26 11.01 58.40
CA ASP A 231 -5.14 10.79 59.32
C ASP A 231 -4.15 9.74 58.76
N PHE A 232 -3.53 10.10 57.65
CA PHE A 232 -2.46 9.34 57.02
C PHE A 232 -1.56 10.29 56.24
N VAL A 233 -0.33 9.86 56.04
CA VAL A 233 0.64 10.49 55.14
C VAL A 233 0.41 10.00 53.72
N CYS A 234 0.07 10.92 52.82
CA CYS A 234 -0.10 10.63 51.41
C CYS A 234 1.25 10.59 50.70
N LEU A 235 1.53 9.50 49.97
CA LEU A 235 2.76 9.33 49.21
C LEU A 235 2.95 10.43 48.15
N GLY A 236 1.85 10.88 47.52
CA GLY A 236 1.87 12.02 46.60
C GLY A 236 2.46 13.27 47.24
N GLN A 237 2.06 13.59 48.47
CA GLN A 237 2.56 14.77 49.20
C GLN A 237 4.04 14.65 49.54
N ALA A 238 4.47 13.48 50.03
CA ALA A 238 5.88 13.22 50.32
C ALA A 238 6.75 13.36 49.06
N SER A 239 6.29 12.79 47.93
CA SER A 239 6.98 12.85 46.64
C SER A 239 7.03 14.28 46.11
N ASN A 240 5.89 14.97 46.07
CA ASN A 240 5.77 16.33 45.53
C ASN A 240 6.57 17.34 46.34
N GLY A 241 6.72 17.14 47.65
CA GLY A 241 7.62 17.93 48.47
C GLY A 241 9.06 17.87 48.03
N ILE A 242 9.56 16.68 47.72
CA ILE A 242 10.90 16.50 47.16
C ILE A 242 10.99 17.15 45.78
N LEU A 243 10.02 16.88 44.90
CA LEU A 243 10.01 17.44 43.53
C LEU A 243 9.95 18.98 43.52
N SER A 244 9.28 19.61 44.49
CA SER A 244 9.23 21.07 44.64
C SER A 244 10.58 21.71 44.98
N ARG A 245 11.58 20.91 45.36
CA ARG A 245 12.95 21.36 45.61
C ARG A 245 13.80 21.41 44.34
N LEU A 246 13.30 20.84 43.24
CA LEU A 246 13.96 20.84 41.94
C LEU A 246 13.67 22.14 41.17
N THR A 247 14.60 22.51 40.29
CA THR A 247 14.32 23.51 39.25
C THR A 247 13.38 22.91 38.22
N LEU A 248 12.35 23.66 37.82
CA LEU A 248 11.43 23.25 36.78
C LEU A 248 12.18 23.14 35.44
N GLY A 249 12.13 21.97 34.80
CA GLY A 249 12.78 21.77 33.49
C GLY A 249 12.04 22.52 32.37
N VAL A 250 12.50 23.73 32.05
CA VAL A 250 11.95 24.58 30.98
C VAL A 250 13.05 25.16 30.09
N SER A 251 12.67 25.54 28.87
CA SER A 251 13.49 26.28 27.89
C SER A 251 12.74 27.53 27.39
N THR A 252 13.48 28.62 27.15
CA THR A 252 12.93 29.89 26.61
C THR A 252 13.23 30.10 25.12
N GLY A 253 13.67 29.06 24.40
CA GLY A 253 14.07 29.20 22.99
C GLY A 253 13.96 27.91 22.16
N ASN A 254 13.27 26.87 22.64
CA ASN A 254 13.18 25.55 21.99
C ASN A 254 14.56 24.96 21.62
N ASN A 255 15.59 25.27 22.41
CA ASN A 255 16.95 24.82 22.17
C ASN A 255 17.66 24.52 23.49
N VAL A 256 18.71 23.71 23.42
CA VAL A 256 19.48 23.29 24.61
C VAL A 256 20.17 24.48 25.29
N ALA A 257 20.57 25.51 24.53
CA ALA A 257 21.26 26.67 25.08
C ALA A 257 20.39 27.51 26.04
N THR A 258 19.07 27.44 25.88
CA THR A 258 18.08 28.14 26.71
C THR A 258 17.38 27.22 27.69
N TYR A 259 17.78 25.94 27.74
CA TYR A 259 17.22 24.96 28.67
C TYR A 259 17.85 25.13 30.05
N ASP A 260 17.02 25.35 31.07
CA ASP A 260 17.45 25.59 32.46
C ASP A 260 17.88 24.30 33.18
N GLY A 261 18.28 23.28 32.42
CA GLY A 261 18.95 22.08 32.93
C GLY A 261 18.07 21.17 33.80
N GLY A 262 16.76 21.14 33.58
CA GLY A 262 15.75 20.38 34.35
C GLY A 262 16.32 19.15 35.09
N ALA A 263 16.08 19.11 36.39
CA ALA A 263 16.86 18.27 37.28
C ALA A 263 16.74 16.77 36.97
N ARG A 264 17.90 16.10 36.85
CA ARG A 264 18.00 14.65 36.76
C ARG A 264 17.95 14.05 38.16
N LEU A 265 16.86 13.37 38.49
CA LEU A 265 16.66 12.79 39.82
C LEU A 265 16.15 11.35 39.72
N ASP A 266 16.84 10.42 40.36
CA ASP A 266 16.30 9.11 40.68
C ASP A 266 15.54 9.19 42.02
N LEU A 267 14.21 9.25 41.95
CA LEU A 267 13.34 9.24 43.12
C LEU A 267 13.01 7.78 43.50
N ILE A 268 13.53 7.34 44.65
CA ILE A 268 13.51 5.94 45.07
C ILE A 268 12.39 5.71 46.09
N TYR A 269 11.57 4.70 45.81
CA TYR A 269 10.50 4.23 46.68
C TYR A 269 10.85 2.81 47.15
N PRO A 270 11.24 2.63 48.43
CA PRO A 270 11.51 1.31 48.99
C PRO A 270 10.31 0.39 48.82
N THR A 271 10.55 -0.90 48.54
CA THR A 271 9.46 -1.85 48.29
C THR A 271 8.54 -1.96 49.50
N ASN A 272 7.33 -1.41 49.38
CA ASN A 272 6.31 -1.45 50.42
C ASN A 272 4.92 -1.14 49.87
N MET A 273 3.90 -1.12 50.73
CA MET A 273 2.56 -0.66 50.40
C MET A 273 2.37 0.79 50.85
N TYR A 274 2.04 1.68 49.91
CA TYR A 274 1.87 3.11 50.13
C TYR A 274 0.47 3.57 49.75
N ARG A 275 -0.02 4.61 50.43
CA ARG A 275 -1.32 5.22 50.14
C ARG A 275 -1.17 6.56 49.41
N ILE A 276 -1.88 6.72 48.30
CA ILE A 276 -2.09 7.97 47.59
C ILE A 276 -3.56 8.33 47.78
N GLY A 277 -3.84 9.37 48.59
CA GLY A 277 -5.22 9.68 48.98
C GLY A 277 -5.58 11.16 49.05
N LYS A 278 -4.62 12.08 48.84
CA LYS A 278 -4.83 13.53 48.95
C LYS A 278 -4.44 14.28 47.68
N GLU A 279 -3.36 13.86 47.03
CA GLU A 279 -2.92 14.39 45.74
C GLU A 279 -2.08 13.33 44.99
N PRO A 280 -2.05 13.37 43.65
CA PRO A 280 -1.24 12.46 42.83
C PRO A 280 0.26 12.72 43.02
N ILE A 281 1.09 11.74 42.66
CA ILE A 281 2.52 11.95 42.46
C ILE A 281 2.70 12.73 41.15
N LYS A 282 3.33 13.91 41.20
CA LYS A 282 3.59 14.72 40.01
C LYS A 282 4.71 14.14 39.16
N GLY A 283 4.53 14.15 37.84
CA GLY A 283 5.52 13.76 36.85
C GLY A 283 6.34 14.95 36.34
N TYR A 284 7.63 15.01 36.64
CA TYR A 284 8.52 16.10 36.19
C TYR A 284 9.58 15.60 35.19
N SER A 285 9.96 16.49 34.27
CA SER A 285 10.97 16.19 33.24
C SER A 285 12.33 15.89 33.88
N GLY A 286 13.02 14.85 33.41
CA GLY A 286 14.32 14.42 33.93
C GLY A 286 14.27 13.55 35.19
N VAL A 287 13.07 13.26 35.73
CA VAL A 287 12.92 12.44 36.94
C VAL A 287 12.64 10.98 36.58
N ASN A 288 13.37 10.07 37.22
CA ASN A 288 13.14 8.64 37.18
C ASN A 288 12.48 8.19 38.49
N TYR A 289 11.29 7.60 38.40
CA TYR A 289 10.52 7.11 39.54
C TYR A 289 10.79 5.61 39.71
N ARG A 290 11.46 5.24 40.80
CA ARG A 290 11.85 3.84 41.07
C ARG A 290 10.95 3.24 42.15
N PHE A 291 9.81 2.70 41.73
CA PHE A 291 8.82 2.07 42.61
C PHE A 291 9.17 0.65 43.05
N GLY A 292 10.01 -0.07 42.28
CA GLY A 292 10.37 -1.44 42.60
C GLY A 292 9.15 -2.37 42.64
N SER A 293 9.04 -3.22 43.66
CA SER A 293 7.87 -4.10 43.84
C SER A 293 6.79 -3.49 44.76
N SER A 294 6.76 -2.16 44.91
CA SER A 294 5.81 -1.49 45.79
C SER A 294 4.36 -1.60 45.31
N TYR A 295 3.42 -1.63 46.25
CA TYR A 295 1.99 -1.48 46.00
C TYR A 295 1.58 -0.02 46.26
N LEU A 296 0.99 0.62 45.25
CA LEU A 296 0.57 2.02 45.27
C LEU A 296 -0.95 2.08 45.26
N MET A 297 -1.51 2.25 46.46
CA MET A 297 -2.94 2.20 46.73
C MET A 297 -3.54 3.60 46.55
N VAL A 298 -4.27 3.83 45.47
CA VAL A 298 -4.92 5.10 45.11
C VAL A 298 -6.34 5.13 45.68
N TYR A 299 -6.44 5.47 46.96
CA TYR A 299 -7.68 5.53 47.72
C TYR A 299 -7.78 6.87 48.43
N ALA A 300 -8.72 7.69 48.00
CA ALA A 300 -8.94 9.03 48.55
C ALA A 300 -9.17 9.00 50.06
N GLY A 301 -8.62 10.00 50.76
CA GLY A 301 -8.99 10.30 52.14
C GLY A 301 -10.38 10.95 52.20
N LYS A 302 -10.93 11.05 53.40
CA LYS A 302 -12.29 11.56 53.63
C LYS A 302 -12.56 12.88 52.90
N SER A 303 -11.64 13.84 53.00
CA SER A 303 -11.78 15.18 52.39
C SER A 303 -11.61 15.22 50.87
N TYR A 304 -11.08 14.17 50.24
CA TYR A 304 -10.79 14.13 48.80
C TYR A 304 -11.67 13.17 48.01
N THR A 305 -12.56 12.41 48.65
CA THR A 305 -13.45 11.50 47.90
C THR A 305 -14.21 12.22 46.78
N TYR A 306 -14.51 11.51 45.69
CA TYR A 306 -15.19 12.12 44.53
C TYR A 306 -16.53 12.76 44.93
N ALA A 307 -17.27 12.15 45.86
CA ALA A 307 -18.51 12.71 46.40
C ALA A 307 -18.31 14.08 47.10
N MET A 308 -17.11 14.35 47.64
CA MET A 308 -16.79 15.59 48.33
C MET A 308 -16.24 16.67 47.41
N THR A 309 -15.40 16.29 46.44
CA THR A 309 -14.66 17.25 45.60
C THR A 309 -15.18 17.37 44.17
N GLY A 310 -15.93 16.37 43.69
CA GLY A 310 -16.26 16.21 42.28
C GLY A 310 -15.06 15.89 41.39
N LYS A 311 -13.88 15.61 41.96
CA LYS A 311 -12.62 15.39 41.24
C LYS A 311 -12.11 13.98 41.45
N ARG A 312 -11.54 13.40 40.38
CA ARG A 312 -10.86 12.10 40.44
C ARG A 312 -9.43 12.28 40.96
N LEU A 313 -8.95 11.30 41.71
CA LEU A 313 -7.60 11.22 42.22
C LEU A 313 -6.77 10.30 41.33
N ASP A 314 -5.85 10.88 40.56
CA ASP A 314 -4.90 10.13 39.77
C ASP A 314 -3.80 9.53 40.67
N GLY A 315 -3.15 8.46 40.22
CA GLY A 315 -2.02 7.87 40.93
C GLY A 315 -0.73 8.68 40.70
N TRP A 316 -0.26 8.69 39.45
CA TRP A 316 0.85 9.49 38.96
C TRP A 316 0.37 10.37 37.81
N ARG A 317 0.81 11.63 37.78
CA ARG A 317 0.26 12.62 36.85
C ARG A 317 1.29 13.64 36.37
N HIS A 318 1.43 13.74 35.05
CA HIS A 318 1.79 14.98 34.35
C HIS A 318 0.57 15.42 33.55
N GLY A 319 -0.26 16.29 34.14
CA GLY A 319 -1.57 16.69 33.61
C GLY A 319 -1.64 18.19 33.31
N VAL A 320 -2.86 18.70 33.10
CA VAL A 320 -3.11 20.12 32.84
C VAL A 320 -2.47 21.05 33.89
N PRO A 321 -2.57 20.78 35.22
CA PRO A 321 -1.94 21.64 36.22
C PRO A 321 -0.41 21.74 36.11
N GLU A 322 0.25 20.62 35.81
CA GLU A 322 1.72 20.57 35.66
C GLU A 322 2.19 21.24 34.36
N ILE A 323 1.40 21.13 33.28
CA ILE A 323 1.67 21.86 32.02
C ILE A 323 1.50 23.37 32.22
N GLU A 324 0.43 23.81 32.90
CA GLU A 324 0.22 25.23 33.19
C GLU A 324 1.29 25.81 34.12
N GLU A 325 1.81 25.03 35.07
CA GLU A 325 2.94 25.41 35.91
C GLU A 325 4.18 25.75 35.07
N LYS A 326 4.55 24.88 34.12
CA LYS A 326 5.67 25.13 33.20
C LYS A 326 5.39 26.29 32.25
N TRP A 327 4.17 26.39 31.72
CA TRP A 327 3.75 27.50 30.85
C TRP A 327 3.89 28.86 31.54
N ARG A 328 3.49 28.96 32.82
CA ARG A 328 3.67 30.18 33.62
C ARG A 328 5.13 30.48 33.89
N ALA A 329 5.96 29.46 34.12
CA ALA A 329 7.40 29.62 34.34
C ALA A 329 8.14 30.21 33.13
N VAL A 330 7.64 29.99 31.91
CA VAL A 330 8.18 30.58 30.68
C VAL A 330 7.41 31.82 30.21
N ASN A 331 6.87 32.62 31.14
CA ASN A 331 6.13 33.84 30.85
C ASN A 331 4.95 33.65 29.87
N LYS A 332 4.24 32.52 29.99
CA LYS A 332 3.06 32.17 29.19
C LYS A 332 3.35 32.02 27.68
N GLN A 333 4.58 31.67 27.33
CA GLN A 333 4.98 31.38 25.95
C GLN A 333 4.85 29.88 25.62
N GLU A 334 4.57 29.56 24.35
CA GLU A 334 4.38 28.19 23.86
C GLU A 334 5.70 27.55 23.39
N TYR A 335 6.68 27.43 24.30
CA TYR A 335 7.89 26.66 24.01
C TYR A 335 7.60 25.16 24.11
N TRP A 336 7.68 24.45 22.99
CA TRP A 336 7.18 23.08 22.83
C TRP A 336 7.85 22.10 23.81
N GLY A 337 9.18 22.11 23.89
CA GLY A 337 9.89 21.24 24.84
C GLY A 337 9.55 21.54 26.30
N SER A 338 9.25 22.79 26.63
CA SER A 338 8.91 23.23 28.00
C SER A 338 7.54 22.75 28.45
N LEU A 339 6.59 22.59 27.53
CA LEU A 339 5.24 22.11 27.85
C LEU A 339 5.13 20.58 27.82
N SER A 340 6.25 19.90 27.57
CA SER A 340 6.35 18.45 27.52
C SER A 340 6.97 17.85 28.77
N LEU A 341 6.62 16.60 29.02
CA LEU A 341 7.31 15.73 29.97
C LEU A 341 8.49 15.07 29.26
N GLN A 342 9.70 15.59 29.50
CA GLN A 342 10.90 15.15 28.80
C GLN A 342 11.70 14.15 29.62
N ASN A 343 12.12 13.03 29.02
CA ASN A 343 13.05 12.06 29.60
C ASN A 343 12.64 11.59 31.00
N CYS A 344 11.47 10.97 31.11
CA CYS A 344 10.89 10.49 32.38
C CYS A 344 10.71 8.98 32.33
N HIS A 345 11.16 8.27 33.36
CA HIS A 345 11.03 6.82 33.44
C HIS A 345 10.32 6.39 34.72
N ILE A 346 9.51 5.34 34.63
CA ILE A 346 8.88 4.68 35.77
C ILE A 346 9.37 3.22 35.82
N TYR A 347 9.96 2.82 36.93
CA TYR A 347 10.49 1.48 37.16
C TYR A 347 9.67 0.76 38.24
N GLY A 348 8.90 -0.24 37.83
CA GLY A 348 8.08 -1.08 38.69
C GLY A 348 6.85 -0.38 39.28
N GLY A 349 6.27 -1.01 40.29
CA GLY A 349 5.07 -0.56 40.98
C GLY A 349 3.81 -1.30 40.54
N THR A 350 2.99 -1.70 41.52
CA THR A 350 1.63 -2.22 41.32
C THR A 350 0.61 -1.19 41.77
N TRP A 351 -0.18 -0.64 40.86
CA TRP A 351 -1.19 0.37 41.14
C TRP A 351 -2.55 -0.28 41.37
N ASP A 352 -3.25 0.12 42.44
CA ASP A 352 -4.58 -0.36 42.77
C ASP A 352 -5.48 0.81 43.21
N GLY A 353 -6.69 0.89 42.66
CA GLY A 353 -7.68 1.94 42.93
C GLY A 353 -8.98 1.38 43.51
N ASP A 354 -10.07 2.16 43.47
CA ASP A 354 -11.31 1.82 44.17
C ASP A 354 -12.53 1.50 43.28
N HIS A 355 -12.36 1.46 41.94
CA HIS A 355 -13.42 1.08 41.01
C HIS A 355 -13.69 -0.43 41.02
N THR A 356 -14.96 -0.79 41.02
CA THR A 356 -15.42 -2.19 40.87
C THR A 356 -16.74 -2.23 40.10
N ILE A 357 -17.17 -3.40 39.62
CA ILE A 357 -18.51 -3.54 38.99
C ILE A 357 -19.66 -3.30 39.98
N ARG A 358 -19.40 -3.34 41.30
CA ARG A 358 -20.42 -3.23 42.36
C ARG A 358 -20.63 -1.82 42.91
N LYS A 359 -19.83 -0.85 42.46
CA LYS A 359 -19.91 0.54 42.92
C LYS A 359 -20.38 1.48 41.81
N MET A 360 -21.20 2.46 42.12
CA MET A 360 -21.55 3.55 41.19
C MET A 360 -20.33 4.47 40.96
N PRO A 361 -20.24 5.18 39.81
CA PRO A 361 -19.07 6.00 39.49
C PRO A 361 -18.79 7.06 40.55
N GLU A 362 -19.84 7.61 41.14
CA GLU A 362 -19.79 8.68 42.13
C GLU A 362 -19.24 8.20 43.48
N GLN A 363 -19.22 6.88 43.72
CA GLN A 363 -18.69 6.24 44.93
C GLN A 363 -17.20 5.87 44.82
N CYS A 364 -16.61 6.03 43.64
CA CYS A 364 -15.21 5.73 43.40
C CYS A 364 -14.46 7.06 43.22
N SER A 365 -13.21 7.13 43.65
CA SER A 365 -12.39 8.34 43.59
C SER A 365 -11.17 8.18 42.71
N ALA A 366 -10.69 6.96 42.45
CA ALA A 366 -9.53 6.73 41.60
C ALA A 366 -9.81 7.17 40.15
N GLY A 367 -8.94 8.02 39.60
CA GLY A 367 -9.01 8.51 38.22
C GLY A 367 -8.22 7.63 37.27
N VAL A 368 -7.11 8.18 36.79
CA VAL A 368 -6.11 7.47 35.99
C VAL A 368 -4.99 6.98 36.90
N ALA A 369 -4.54 5.72 36.75
CA ALA A 369 -3.39 5.28 37.54
C ALA A 369 -2.12 6.04 37.13
N ILE A 370 -1.87 6.17 35.83
CA ILE A 370 -0.78 6.97 35.27
C ILE A 370 -1.31 7.80 34.10
N LEU A 371 -1.30 9.13 34.28
CA LEU A 371 -1.66 10.12 33.26
C LEU A 371 -0.42 10.90 32.81
N ALA A 372 -0.05 10.79 31.55
CA ALA A 372 1.06 11.50 30.93
C ALA A 372 0.56 12.34 29.73
N LEU A 373 0.30 13.62 29.95
CA LEU A 373 0.04 14.56 28.87
C LEU A 373 1.34 15.12 28.29
N ASN A 374 1.40 15.34 26.97
CA ASN A 374 2.60 15.80 26.25
C ASN A 374 3.91 15.03 26.59
N PRO A 375 3.93 13.70 26.56
CA PRO A 375 5.17 12.95 26.84
C PRO A 375 6.19 13.07 25.70
N GLU A 376 7.46 13.28 26.01
CA GLU A 376 8.58 13.27 25.08
C GLU A 376 9.72 12.42 25.66
N GLY A 377 9.74 11.12 25.35
CA GLY A 377 10.64 10.17 26.01
C GLY A 377 10.11 9.75 27.39
N PHE A 378 8.90 9.20 27.43
CA PHE A 378 8.27 8.67 28.65
C PHE A 378 8.23 7.15 28.62
N PHE A 379 8.97 6.48 29.51
CA PHE A 379 9.12 5.03 29.50
C PHE A 379 8.65 4.38 30.81
N THR A 380 7.98 3.22 30.72
CA THR A 380 7.66 2.40 31.88
C THR A 380 8.32 1.03 31.78
N HIS A 381 8.81 0.51 32.90
CA HIS A 381 9.53 -0.76 32.99
C HIS A 381 8.92 -1.63 34.08
N GLY A 382 8.23 -2.72 33.73
CA GLY A 382 7.66 -3.66 34.70
C GLY A 382 6.52 -3.10 35.56
N VAL A 383 5.75 -2.13 35.04
CA VAL A 383 4.62 -1.53 35.76
C VAL A 383 3.40 -2.43 35.69
N THR A 384 2.72 -2.68 36.81
CA THR A 384 1.42 -3.37 36.84
C THR A 384 0.33 -2.41 37.31
N ILE A 385 -0.78 -2.30 36.57
CA ILE A 385 -1.94 -1.51 36.95
C ILE A 385 -3.15 -2.43 37.01
N LYS A 386 -3.87 -2.42 38.14
CA LYS A 386 -5.07 -3.23 38.36
C LYS A 386 -6.30 -2.62 37.70
N SER A 387 -7.32 -3.44 37.50
CA SER A 387 -8.59 -3.06 36.83
C SER A 387 -9.51 -2.13 37.64
N THR A 388 -8.98 -1.46 38.65
CA THR A 388 -9.69 -0.75 39.71
C THR A 388 -9.63 0.77 39.56
N PHE A 389 -9.38 1.24 38.33
CA PHE A 389 -9.34 2.66 37.98
C PHE A 389 -10.48 3.07 37.04
N ASN A 390 -10.65 4.38 36.83
CA ASN A 390 -11.46 4.88 35.72
C ASN A 390 -10.78 4.56 34.38
N TRP A 391 -9.49 4.87 34.29
CA TRP A 391 -8.56 4.48 33.23
C TRP A 391 -7.26 3.95 33.83
N ALA A 392 -6.65 2.92 33.24
CA ALA A 392 -5.38 2.41 33.77
C ALA A 392 -4.20 3.30 33.35
N GLN A 393 -3.96 3.44 32.05
CA GLN A 393 -2.80 4.14 31.50
C GLN A 393 -3.25 5.09 30.38
N VAL A 394 -2.88 6.38 30.48
CA VAL A 394 -3.25 7.41 29.50
C VAL A 394 -2.02 8.23 29.10
N GLU A 395 -1.73 8.22 27.79
CA GLU A 395 -0.74 9.09 27.14
C GLU A 395 -1.37 9.82 25.96
N MET A 396 -1.36 11.14 26.00
CA MET A 396 -1.87 11.92 24.87
C MET A 396 -1.31 13.34 24.86
N PRO A 397 -1.35 14.05 23.72
CA PRO A 397 -1.12 15.48 23.74
C PRO A 397 -2.21 16.18 24.55
N ALA A 398 -1.83 17.25 25.25
CA ALA A 398 -2.78 18.21 25.77
C ALA A 398 -3.52 18.90 24.62
N MET A 399 -4.83 19.10 24.80
CA MET A 399 -5.69 19.70 23.78
C MET A 399 -6.14 21.10 24.19
N LEU A 400 -6.57 21.89 23.21
CA LEU A 400 -7.22 23.19 23.46
C LEU A 400 -8.75 23.09 23.43
N GLU A 401 -9.27 21.97 22.95
CA GLU A 401 -10.69 21.70 22.73
C GLU A 401 -10.93 20.18 22.80
N PRO A 402 -12.18 19.71 22.91
CA PRO A 402 -12.47 18.27 22.90
C PRO A 402 -11.87 17.59 21.67
N THR A 403 -11.39 16.36 21.81
CA THR A 403 -10.80 15.62 20.68
C THR A 403 -11.81 15.47 19.55
N LYS A 404 -11.33 15.39 18.30
CA LYS A 404 -12.23 15.15 17.15
C LYS A 404 -13.09 13.90 17.36
N PHE A 405 -12.51 12.82 17.88
CA PHE A 405 -13.22 11.58 18.17
C PHE A 405 -14.37 11.80 19.16
N ASN A 406 -14.13 12.55 20.24
CA ASN A 406 -15.17 12.88 21.20
C ASN A 406 -16.30 13.73 20.56
N ARG A 407 -15.95 14.72 19.72
CA ARG A 407 -16.94 15.54 18.98
C ARG A 407 -17.75 14.74 17.96
N ASP A 408 -17.14 13.72 17.36
CA ASP A 408 -17.78 12.81 16.42
C ASP A 408 -18.69 11.77 17.15
N GLY A 409 -18.78 11.83 18.48
CA GLY A 409 -19.72 11.03 19.28
C GLY A 409 -19.11 9.82 19.99
N HIS A 410 -17.79 9.62 19.93
CA HIS A 410 -17.15 8.60 20.74
C HIS A 410 -17.24 8.91 22.24
N ALA A 411 -17.38 7.86 23.03
CA ALA A 411 -17.58 7.98 24.47
C ALA A 411 -16.26 8.19 25.24
N PHE A 412 -15.10 7.94 24.62
CA PHE A 412 -13.79 8.17 25.24
C PHE A 412 -13.29 9.61 25.03
N ASP A 413 -12.21 9.97 25.73
CA ASP A 413 -11.63 11.32 25.77
C ASP A 413 -12.67 12.38 26.18
N ASN A 414 -13.57 12.06 27.10
CA ASN A 414 -14.45 13.06 27.70
C ASN A 414 -13.68 13.79 28.82
N ASN A 415 -13.50 15.11 28.67
CA ASN A 415 -12.66 15.90 29.58
C ASN A 415 -13.17 15.93 31.04
N GLU A 416 -14.47 15.72 31.26
CA GLU A 416 -15.07 15.72 32.59
C GLU A 416 -15.17 14.31 33.19
N LEU A 417 -15.52 13.31 32.36
CA LEU A 417 -15.80 11.95 32.82
C LEU A 417 -14.58 11.02 32.82
N ASP A 418 -13.61 11.24 31.92
CA ASP A 418 -12.45 10.36 31.77
C ASP A 418 -11.25 10.89 32.55
N TYR A 419 -10.71 12.01 32.10
CA TYR A 419 -9.56 12.71 32.69
C TYR A 419 -9.45 14.11 32.06
N GLU A 420 -8.87 15.06 32.79
CA GLU A 420 -8.69 16.43 32.30
C GLU A 420 -7.50 16.49 31.33
N TYR A 421 -7.76 16.86 30.07
CA TYR A 421 -6.74 17.00 29.02
C TYR A 421 -6.83 18.31 28.24
N ILE A 422 -7.88 19.11 28.45
CA ILE A 422 -8.05 20.42 27.83
C ILE A 422 -7.37 21.50 28.69
N THR A 423 -6.33 22.14 28.16
CA THR A 423 -5.63 23.24 28.84
C THR A 423 -6.37 24.57 28.66
N SER A 424 -7.46 24.76 29.42
CA SER A 424 -8.35 25.91 29.29
C SER A 424 -7.65 27.26 29.44
N ALA A 425 -6.63 27.39 30.32
CA ALA A 425 -5.91 28.66 30.48
C ALA A 425 -5.06 29.02 29.25
N ILE A 426 -4.48 28.01 28.59
CA ILE A 426 -3.70 28.20 27.35
C ILE A 426 -4.66 28.50 26.19
N ALA A 427 -5.79 27.78 26.10
CA ALA A 427 -6.82 28.06 25.10
C ALA A 427 -7.34 29.51 25.22
N ALA A 428 -7.60 29.99 26.44
CA ALA A 428 -8.04 31.35 26.70
C ALA A 428 -6.99 32.44 26.38
N SER A 429 -5.72 32.07 26.18
CA SER A 429 -4.66 33.01 25.81
C SER A 429 -4.65 33.39 24.32
N GLY A 430 -5.51 32.74 23.51
CA GLY A 430 -5.56 32.93 22.05
C GLY A 430 -4.72 31.93 21.25
N ALA A 431 -4.21 30.88 21.90
CA ALA A 431 -3.51 29.77 21.25
C ALA A 431 -4.38 29.14 20.14
N THR A 432 -3.83 29.02 18.93
CA THR A 432 -4.57 28.46 17.78
C THR A 432 -4.14 27.04 17.42
N ARG A 433 -3.11 26.51 18.10
CA ARG A 433 -2.53 25.19 17.87
C ARG A 433 -2.16 24.55 19.20
N ARG A 434 -2.17 23.22 19.23
CA ARG A 434 -1.70 22.46 20.39
C ARG A 434 -0.23 22.77 20.63
N ALA A 435 0.16 22.85 21.90
CA ALA A 435 1.51 23.19 22.31
C ALA A 435 2.14 22.03 23.10
N GLY A 436 3.38 21.69 22.77
CA GLY A 436 4.10 20.56 23.35
C GLY A 436 4.45 19.46 22.34
N ASN A 437 5.55 18.76 22.61
CA ASN A 437 5.91 17.49 21.99
C ASN A 437 5.16 16.32 22.64
N PHE A 438 4.83 15.29 21.85
CA PHE A 438 4.06 14.10 22.28
C PHE A 438 4.56 12.84 21.55
N ASN A 439 5.81 12.45 21.76
CA ASN A 439 6.44 11.34 21.04
C ASN A 439 7.36 10.48 21.92
N ARG A 440 7.83 9.36 21.35
CA ARG A 440 8.78 8.44 21.99
C ARG A 440 8.27 7.92 23.32
N VAL A 441 7.23 7.10 23.28
CA VAL A 441 6.66 6.43 24.45
C VAL A 441 7.01 4.95 24.40
N VAL A 442 7.44 4.36 25.52
CA VAL A 442 7.84 2.95 25.57
C VAL A 442 7.30 2.26 26.82
N HIS A 443 6.73 1.08 26.66
CA HIS A 443 6.39 0.17 27.76
C HIS A 443 7.13 -1.15 27.60
N ASP A 444 7.87 -1.56 28.62
CA ASP A 444 8.61 -2.82 28.62
C ASP A 444 8.22 -3.69 29.81
N GLY A 445 7.74 -4.91 29.53
CA GLY A 445 7.34 -5.88 30.55
C GLY A 445 6.19 -5.42 31.45
N SER A 446 5.39 -4.46 31.00
CA SER A 446 4.30 -3.87 31.78
C SER A 446 2.99 -4.64 31.62
N LYS A 447 2.02 -4.38 32.51
CA LYS A 447 0.72 -5.01 32.53
C LYS A 447 -0.36 -4.03 32.95
N PHE A 448 -1.27 -3.74 32.03
CA PHE A 448 -2.39 -2.83 32.25
C PHE A 448 -3.69 -3.62 32.26
N GLU A 449 -4.39 -3.58 33.40
CA GLU A 449 -5.69 -4.18 33.58
C GLU A 449 -6.79 -3.10 33.58
N GLY A 450 -7.87 -3.35 32.87
CA GLY A 450 -8.77 -2.29 32.41
C GLY A 450 -9.67 -1.67 33.46
N GLY A 451 -9.82 -0.36 33.36
CA GLY A 451 -10.71 0.44 34.18
C GLY A 451 -12.13 0.52 33.63
N ARG A 452 -12.98 1.27 34.32
CA ARG A 452 -14.41 1.44 33.98
C ARG A 452 -14.64 2.02 32.59
N ARG A 453 -13.77 2.94 32.18
CA ARG A 453 -13.92 3.73 30.94
C ARG A 453 -12.92 3.30 29.86
N GLY A 454 -11.80 2.69 30.25
CA GLY A 454 -10.87 2.02 29.34
C GLY A 454 -9.61 1.53 30.06
N THR A 455 -8.72 0.87 29.31
CA THR A 455 -7.45 0.34 29.84
C THR A 455 -6.28 1.21 29.41
N TYR A 456 -6.05 1.29 28.10
CA TYR A 456 -4.88 1.95 27.55
C TYR A 456 -5.29 2.99 26.51
N ARG A 457 -4.93 4.24 26.75
CA ARG A 457 -5.13 5.33 25.81
C ARG A 457 -3.77 5.84 25.36
N ASN A 458 -3.51 5.81 24.05
CA ASN A 458 -2.31 6.41 23.48
C ASN A 458 -2.64 7.26 22.25
N ALA A 459 -2.21 8.52 22.26
CA ALA A 459 -2.30 9.44 21.13
C ALA A 459 -0.94 10.06 20.78
N CYS A 460 0.16 9.37 21.12
CA CYS A 460 1.53 9.85 20.98
C CYS A 460 2.22 9.18 19.78
N ASP A 461 3.11 9.92 19.14
CA ASP A 461 3.84 9.42 17.98
C ASP A 461 5.03 8.56 18.39
N TRP A 462 5.31 7.50 17.63
CA TRP A 462 6.42 6.56 17.86
C TRP A 462 6.33 5.89 19.24
N THR A 463 5.22 5.20 19.46
CA THR A 463 4.96 4.44 20.69
C THR A 463 5.34 2.97 20.49
N ALA A 464 6.05 2.38 21.45
CA ALA A 464 6.41 0.97 21.43
C ALA A 464 6.00 0.24 22.72
N LEU A 465 5.46 -0.97 22.58
CA LEU A 465 5.10 -1.85 23.69
C LEU A 465 5.78 -3.19 23.51
N TYR A 466 6.71 -3.52 24.40
CA TYR A 466 7.47 -4.75 24.41
C TYR A 466 6.99 -5.63 25.56
N ASN A 467 6.57 -6.86 25.24
CA ASN A 467 6.07 -7.83 26.22
C ASN A 467 5.06 -7.23 27.20
N THR A 468 4.14 -6.39 26.70
CA THR A 468 3.21 -5.62 27.53
C THR A 468 1.78 -6.10 27.32
N GLU A 469 1.10 -6.39 28.42
CA GLU A 469 -0.30 -6.84 28.43
C GLU A 469 -1.26 -5.65 28.55
N VAL A 470 -2.29 -5.59 27.70
CA VAL A 470 -3.38 -4.61 27.77
C VAL A 470 -4.70 -5.35 27.80
N THR A 471 -5.29 -5.49 28.98
CA THR A 471 -6.33 -6.48 29.21
C THR A 471 -7.49 -5.91 29.99
N MET A 472 -8.72 -6.36 29.70
CA MET A 472 -9.86 -6.04 30.55
C MET A 472 -10.09 -7.18 31.55
N ARG A 473 -9.87 -6.92 32.84
CA ARG A 473 -10.02 -7.91 33.93
C ARG A 473 -11.23 -7.69 34.84
N GLN A 474 -12.06 -6.68 34.55
CA GLN A 474 -13.39 -6.54 35.15
C GLN A 474 -14.46 -6.94 34.15
N ALA A 475 -15.44 -7.71 34.63
CA ALA A 475 -16.55 -8.21 33.83
C ALA A 475 -17.64 -7.14 33.68
N TRP A 476 -17.32 -6.02 33.01
CA TRP A 476 -18.24 -4.87 32.93
C TRP A 476 -19.56 -5.19 32.20
N ARG A 477 -19.63 -6.22 31.36
CA ARG A 477 -20.89 -6.67 30.73
C ARG A 477 -21.74 -7.58 31.61
N ASN A 478 -21.24 -7.99 32.77
CA ASN A 478 -21.98 -8.82 33.69
C ASN A 478 -23.19 -8.06 34.25
N GLU A 479 -24.29 -8.76 34.51
CA GLU A 479 -25.51 -8.20 35.10
C GLU A 479 -25.29 -7.52 36.46
N ASN A 480 -24.23 -7.90 37.18
CA ASN A 480 -23.83 -7.28 38.44
C ASN A 480 -23.17 -5.90 38.27
N ASN A 481 -22.94 -5.41 37.04
CA ASN A 481 -22.45 -4.05 36.80
C ASN A 481 -23.54 -3.03 37.14
N VAL A 482 -23.49 -2.50 38.36
CA VAL A 482 -24.51 -1.59 38.88
C VAL A 482 -24.59 -0.26 38.12
N SER A 483 -23.51 0.16 37.46
CA SER A 483 -23.51 1.43 36.71
C SER A 483 -23.99 1.29 35.27
N GLY A 484 -24.10 0.06 34.75
CA GLY A 484 -24.39 -0.22 33.33
C GLY A 484 -23.37 0.36 32.33
N THR A 485 -22.30 1.00 32.82
CA THR A 485 -21.31 1.68 31.98
C THR A 485 -20.36 0.66 31.38
N LEU A 486 -20.15 0.73 30.06
CA LEU A 486 -19.19 -0.09 29.35
C LEU A 486 -18.13 0.82 28.71
N PRO A 487 -16.84 0.46 28.79
CA PRO A 487 -15.83 1.11 27.97
C PRO A 487 -16.17 0.86 26.49
N GLU A 488 -15.96 1.86 25.64
CA GLU A 488 -16.24 1.70 24.20
C GLU A 488 -15.27 0.70 23.58
N TYR A 489 -13.99 0.83 23.94
CA TYR A 489 -12.88 -0.04 23.55
C TYR A 489 -11.97 -0.30 24.76
N ILE A 490 -11.22 -1.42 24.75
CA ILE A 490 -10.22 -1.71 25.79
C ILE A 490 -9.01 -0.77 25.65
N ALA A 491 -8.60 -0.53 24.41
CA ALA A 491 -7.45 0.26 24.01
C ALA A 491 -7.82 1.27 22.91
N VAL A 492 -7.37 2.52 23.02
CA VAL A 492 -7.64 3.59 22.05
C VAL A 492 -6.32 4.23 21.59
N MET A 493 -5.94 3.93 20.34
CA MET A 493 -4.63 4.19 19.74
C MET A 493 -4.76 5.16 18.56
N THR A 494 -4.53 6.46 18.79
CA THR A 494 -4.75 7.50 17.76
C THR A 494 -3.48 8.27 17.38
N GLY A 495 -2.32 7.87 17.92
CA GLY A 495 -1.02 8.40 17.53
C GLY A 495 -0.50 7.75 16.25
N THR A 496 0.65 8.19 15.77
CA THR A 496 1.30 7.62 14.57
C THR A 496 2.42 6.66 14.97
N GLY A 497 2.55 5.52 14.29
CA GLY A 497 3.70 4.64 14.44
C GLY A 497 3.72 3.88 15.76
N LEU A 498 2.63 3.14 16.04
CA LEU A 498 2.53 2.21 17.17
C LEU A 498 3.20 0.88 16.80
N HIS A 499 4.09 0.36 17.64
CA HIS A 499 4.62 -0.99 17.52
C HIS A 499 4.39 -1.79 18.80
N VAL A 500 3.60 -2.86 18.72
CA VAL A 500 3.42 -3.83 19.79
C VAL A 500 4.18 -5.10 19.43
N SER A 501 5.06 -5.55 20.32
CA SER A 501 5.90 -6.73 20.15
C SER A 501 5.82 -7.63 21.38
N GLY A 502 5.06 -8.72 21.27
CA GLY A 502 4.81 -9.65 22.36
C GLY A 502 3.82 -9.07 23.39
N GLY A 503 2.80 -9.86 23.74
CA GLY A 503 1.86 -9.50 24.79
C GLY A 503 0.46 -10.05 24.58
N TYR A 504 -0.41 -9.85 25.57
CA TYR A 504 -1.83 -10.20 25.51
C TYR A 504 -2.70 -8.95 25.43
N TRP A 505 -3.51 -8.83 24.38
CA TRP A 505 -4.39 -7.69 24.15
C TRP A 505 -5.82 -8.16 23.95
N GLY A 506 -6.69 -7.92 24.94
CA GLY A 506 -8.07 -8.40 24.87
C GLY A 506 -8.78 -8.59 26.22
N PRO A 507 -9.98 -9.18 26.20
CA PRO A 507 -10.72 -9.55 27.41
C PRO A 507 -9.98 -10.67 28.16
N ALA A 508 -9.96 -10.68 29.49
CA ALA A 508 -9.07 -11.59 30.23
C ALA A 508 -9.39 -13.09 30.13
N ALA A 509 -10.64 -13.51 29.87
CA ALA A 509 -11.00 -14.93 29.84
C ALA A 509 -12.39 -15.26 29.25
N ALA A 510 -13.31 -14.31 29.13
CA ALA A 510 -14.69 -14.59 28.75
C ALA A 510 -15.39 -13.40 28.10
N LYS A 511 -16.57 -13.65 27.51
CA LYS A 511 -17.41 -12.66 26.85
C LYS A 511 -17.75 -11.44 27.71
N ASP A 512 -17.94 -11.63 29.02
CA ASP A 512 -18.34 -10.57 29.96
C ASP A 512 -17.27 -9.48 30.15
N TYR A 513 -16.02 -9.77 29.78
CA TYR A 513 -14.88 -8.85 29.87
C TYR A 513 -14.68 -8.02 28.60
N ASN A 514 -15.48 -8.23 27.55
CA ASN A 514 -15.37 -7.42 26.32
C ASN A 514 -15.87 -5.99 26.56
N ALA A 515 -15.22 -5.03 25.90
CA ALA A 515 -15.75 -3.67 25.77
C ALA A 515 -16.98 -3.63 24.83
N LYS A 516 -17.61 -2.46 24.67
CA LYS A 516 -18.84 -2.29 23.89
C LYS A 516 -18.63 -2.66 22.41
N ASN A 517 -17.58 -2.13 21.78
CA ASN A 517 -17.38 -2.20 20.33
C ASN A 517 -16.18 -3.07 19.89
N GLY A 518 -15.16 -3.24 20.73
CA GLY A 518 -13.99 -4.08 20.41
C GLY A 518 -12.80 -3.87 21.36
N VAL A 519 -11.66 -4.47 21.03
CA VAL A 519 -10.43 -4.37 21.85
C VAL A 519 -9.71 -3.07 21.55
N VAL A 520 -9.26 -2.87 20.31
CA VAL A 520 -8.48 -1.70 19.90
C VAL A 520 -9.32 -0.82 18.99
N TYR A 521 -9.37 0.48 19.25
CA TYR A 521 -9.76 1.48 18.26
C TYR A 521 -8.51 2.24 17.85
N GLY A 522 -8.29 2.47 16.55
CA GLY A 522 -7.18 3.30 16.16
C GLY A 522 -7.14 3.80 14.73
N THR A 523 -6.27 4.78 14.51
CA THR A 523 -6.14 5.51 13.24
C THR A 523 -5.45 4.72 12.14
N ALA A 524 -4.83 3.58 12.47
CA ALA A 524 -4.12 2.72 11.53
C ALA A 524 -3.02 3.47 10.77
N GLN A 525 -2.33 4.37 11.47
CA GLN A 525 -1.23 5.14 10.89
C GLN A 525 0.11 4.47 11.22
N ASN A 526 0.52 3.53 10.38
CA ASN A 526 1.69 2.67 10.57
C ASN A 526 1.68 1.92 11.92
N HIS A 527 0.54 1.32 12.26
CA HIS A 527 0.42 0.49 13.44
C HIS A 527 0.86 -0.94 13.13
N VAL A 528 1.64 -1.53 14.02
CA VAL A 528 2.20 -2.87 13.86
C VAL A 528 1.99 -3.65 15.15
N PHE A 529 1.41 -4.84 15.04
CA PHE A 529 1.26 -5.80 16.13
C PHE A 529 1.99 -7.06 15.74
N THR A 530 2.99 -7.46 16.52
CA THR A 530 3.83 -8.63 16.26
C THR A 530 3.90 -9.51 17.49
N GLY A 531 3.70 -10.81 17.34
CA GLY A 531 3.74 -11.73 18.48
C GLY A 531 2.61 -11.52 19.49
N VAL A 532 1.47 -10.94 19.09
CA VAL A 532 0.36 -10.62 20.00
C VAL A 532 -0.63 -11.79 20.08
N TYR A 533 -1.08 -12.09 21.31
CA TYR A 533 -2.13 -13.09 21.58
C TYR A 533 -3.45 -12.38 21.90
N ASN A 534 -4.58 -12.90 21.38
CA ASN A 534 -5.91 -12.44 21.74
C ASN A 534 -6.92 -13.61 21.81
N GLU A 535 -7.75 -13.62 22.85
CA GLU A 535 -8.75 -14.66 23.12
C GLU A 535 -10.12 -14.02 23.41
N TRP A 536 -11.21 -14.78 23.24
CA TRP A 536 -12.61 -14.41 23.50
C TRP A 536 -13.04 -13.04 22.94
N THR A 537 -12.40 -12.62 21.85
CA THR A 537 -12.51 -11.26 21.34
C THR A 537 -13.68 -11.14 20.37
N TYR A 538 -14.53 -10.13 20.55
CA TYR A 538 -15.55 -9.80 19.55
C TYR A 538 -14.91 -9.18 18.31
N ASN A 539 -14.27 -8.02 18.45
CA ASN A 539 -13.54 -7.36 17.38
C ASN A 539 -12.17 -6.93 17.92
N PHE A 540 -11.10 -7.30 17.22
CA PHE A 540 -9.74 -6.99 17.69
C PHE A 540 -9.38 -5.54 17.41
N TYR A 541 -9.63 -5.06 16.18
CA TYR A 541 -9.23 -3.72 15.77
C TYR A 541 -10.32 -2.98 14.98
N THR A 542 -10.73 -1.81 15.45
CA THR A 542 -11.54 -0.86 14.70
C THR A 542 -10.67 0.24 14.11
N VAL A 543 -10.67 0.36 12.78
CA VAL A 543 -10.01 1.44 12.04
C VAL A 543 -10.89 2.68 12.05
N SER A 544 -10.34 3.78 12.54
CA SER A 544 -10.98 5.09 12.59
C SER A 544 -11.15 5.69 11.19
N ARG A 545 -12.29 6.35 10.97
CA ARG A 545 -12.51 7.16 9.76
C ARG A 545 -11.51 8.31 9.62
N TRP A 546 -10.95 8.80 10.72
CA TRP A 546 -10.01 9.92 10.69
C TRP A 546 -8.78 9.64 9.82
N GLY A 547 -8.33 8.37 9.77
CA GLY A 547 -7.23 7.96 8.89
C GLY A 547 -7.49 8.23 7.40
N PHE A 548 -8.75 8.43 6.98
CA PHE A 548 -9.16 8.61 5.59
C PHE A 548 -9.53 10.07 5.24
N ILE A 549 -9.21 11.02 6.13
CA ILE A 549 -9.56 12.44 5.97
C ILE A 549 -8.30 13.31 5.83
N GLY A 550 -8.30 14.20 4.84
CA GLY A 550 -7.24 15.19 4.60
C GLY A 550 -5.81 14.64 4.60
N LYS A 551 -4.89 15.32 5.31
CA LYS A 551 -3.46 14.93 5.36
C LYS A 551 -3.18 13.68 6.21
N ALA A 552 -4.15 13.17 6.97
CA ALA A 552 -3.95 12.00 7.82
C ALA A 552 -3.75 10.70 7.00
N SER A 553 -4.31 10.64 5.79
CA SER A 553 -4.28 9.43 4.94
C SER A 553 -2.92 9.08 4.35
N ARG A 554 -1.95 10.00 4.37
CA ARG A 554 -0.58 9.75 3.85
C ARG A 554 0.23 8.73 4.66
N LEU A 555 -0.23 8.36 5.86
CA LEU A 555 0.50 7.49 6.80
C LEU A 555 -0.23 6.17 7.07
N LEU A 556 -1.23 5.81 6.25
CA LEU A 556 -2.02 4.61 6.46
C LEU A 556 -1.18 3.34 6.30
N GLY A 557 -1.22 2.50 7.33
CA GLY A 557 -0.54 1.22 7.38
C GLY A 557 -0.89 0.46 8.65
N LEU A 558 -1.21 -0.82 8.50
CA LEU A 558 -1.65 -1.68 9.58
C LEU A 558 -1.17 -3.11 9.34
N HIS A 559 -0.27 -3.58 10.19
CA HIS A 559 0.24 -4.94 10.12
C HIS A 559 -0.09 -5.69 11.41
N PHE A 560 -0.77 -6.81 11.27
CA PHE A 560 -0.95 -7.78 12.35
C PHE A 560 -0.13 -9.02 12.08
N ASP A 561 0.62 -9.51 13.05
CA ASP A 561 1.32 -10.79 13.05
C ASP A 561 1.05 -11.45 14.42
N CYS A 562 -0.19 -11.90 14.60
CA CYS A 562 -0.68 -12.45 15.87
C CYS A 562 -0.38 -13.96 15.97
N VAL A 563 0.04 -14.41 17.16
CA VAL A 563 0.47 -15.81 17.39
C VAL A 563 -0.71 -16.77 17.46
N SER A 564 -1.83 -16.34 18.03
CA SER A 564 -3.06 -17.12 18.10
C SER A 564 -4.26 -16.21 18.34
N MET A 565 -5.40 -16.60 17.78
CA MET A 565 -6.67 -15.91 17.93
C MET A 565 -7.77 -16.90 18.32
N TYR A 566 -8.58 -16.52 19.28
CA TYR A 566 -9.84 -17.19 19.56
C TYR A 566 -10.96 -16.15 19.65
N LYS A 567 -12.08 -16.41 18.97
CA LYS A 567 -13.27 -15.55 18.97
C LYS A 567 -14.47 -16.32 19.50
N ASP A 568 -15.34 -15.61 20.21
CA ASP A 568 -16.49 -16.20 20.93
C ASP A 568 -17.62 -16.60 19.97
N ASN A 569 -17.99 -15.70 19.04
CA ASN A 569 -19.04 -15.96 18.05
C ASN A 569 -18.52 -15.86 16.61
N PHE A 570 -18.41 -17.02 15.96
CA PHE A 570 -17.85 -17.15 14.61
C PHE A 570 -18.77 -16.63 13.50
N THR A 571 -20.03 -16.28 13.78
CA THR A 571 -21.00 -15.86 12.77
C THR A 571 -21.27 -14.36 12.74
N GLU A 572 -21.02 -13.65 13.84
CA GLU A 572 -21.44 -12.25 14.01
C GLU A 572 -20.27 -11.26 14.01
N TYR A 573 -19.10 -11.67 14.50
CA TYR A 573 -18.02 -10.73 14.76
C TYR A 573 -16.82 -10.90 13.82
N SER A 574 -16.34 -9.75 13.33
CA SER A 574 -15.15 -9.59 12.49
C SER A 574 -13.95 -9.22 13.36
N ASN A 575 -12.76 -9.67 12.97
CA ASN A 575 -11.51 -9.33 13.66
C ASN A 575 -11.11 -7.87 13.44
N VAL A 576 -11.36 -7.36 12.23
CA VAL A 576 -11.12 -5.97 11.90
C VAL A 576 -12.42 -5.32 11.41
N ARG A 577 -12.70 -4.12 11.91
CA ARG A 577 -13.83 -3.29 11.49
C ARG A 577 -13.33 -1.94 11.02
N PHE A 578 -13.93 -1.38 9.98
CA PHE A 578 -13.75 0.01 9.63
C PHE A 578 -14.98 0.80 10.07
N GLU A 579 -14.73 1.99 10.59
CA GLU A 579 -15.78 2.91 10.95
C GLU A 579 -16.57 3.37 9.71
N GLY A 580 -17.86 3.66 9.89
CA GLY A 580 -18.70 4.19 8.81
C GLY A 580 -18.09 5.45 8.19
N GLY A 581 -18.04 5.49 6.85
CA GLY A 581 -17.45 6.61 6.10
C GLY A 581 -15.93 6.52 5.90
N CYS A 582 -15.25 5.45 6.32
CA CYS A 582 -13.88 5.15 5.84
C CYS A 582 -13.85 4.91 4.32
N PHE A 583 -14.94 4.39 3.76
CA PHE A 583 -15.07 4.03 2.35
C PHE A 583 -16.38 4.61 1.77
N PRO A 584 -16.45 4.84 0.44
CA PRO A 584 -17.64 5.38 -0.19
C PRO A 584 -18.84 4.43 -0.08
N SER A 585 -20.05 5.01 -0.08
CA SER A 585 -21.27 4.26 -0.40
C SER A 585 -21.48 4.18 -1.91
N VAL A 586 -22.47 3.41 -2.38
CA VAL A 586 -22.85 3.32 -3.80
C VAL A 586 -24.26 3.88 -3.94
N ASP A 587 -24.49 4.73 -4.94
CA ASP A 587 -25.83 5.26 -5.26
C ASP A 587 -26.62 4.35 -6.23
N ASP A 588 -27.89 4.70 -6.48
CA ASP A 588 -28.82 3.98 -7.38
C ASP A 588 -28.30 3.85 -8.83
N GLY A 589 -27.35 4.71 -9.22
CA GLY A 589 -26.69 4.68 -10.52
C GLY A 589 -25.44 3.80 -10.56
N GLY A 590 -25.04 3.23 -9.42
CA GLY A 590 -23.82 2.44 -9.27
C GLY A 590 -22.56 3.28 -9.06
N ASN A 591 -22.67 4.57 -8.74
CA ASN A 591 -21.52 5.45 -8.52
C ASN A 591 -21.09 5.46 -7.05
N ALA A 592 -19.78 5.45 -6.82
CA ALA A 592 -19.22 5.66 -5.48
C ALA A 592 -19.45 7.09 -4.98
N LYS A 593 -20.18 7.24 -3.89
CA LYS A 593 -20.40 8.49 -3.16
C LYS A 593 -19.45 8.56 -1.97
N TYR A 594 -18.45 9.43 -2.09
CA TYR A 594 -17.54 9.76 -1.01
C TYR A 594 -18.16 10.84 -0.12
N HIS A 595 -17.73 10.90 1.14
CA HIS A 595 -18.05 12.04 1.99
C HIS A 595 -17.18 13.24 1.59
N ASP A 596 -17.66 14.46 1.82
CA ASP A 596 -17.04 15.72 1.38
C ASP A 596 -15.61 15.94 1.89
N ASP A 597 -15.24 15.32 3.01
CA ASP A 597 -13.93 15.41 3.66
C ASP A 597 -13.02 14.20 3.37
N PHE A 598 -13.49 13.23 2.57
CA PHE A 598 -12.69 12.07 2.19
C PHE A 598 -11.50 12.52 1.34
N TRP A 599 -10.30 12.05 1.73
CA TRP A 599 -9.09 12.30 0.96
C TRP A 599 -8.15 11.12 1.10
N HIS A 600 -7.75 10.53 -0.02
CA HIS A 600 -6.78 9.44 -0.04
C HIS A 600 -5.66 9.74 -1.04
N TYR A 601 -4.41 9.55 -0.62
CA TYR A 601 -3.23 9.82 -1.46
C TYR A 601 -3.01 8.75 -2.53
N ASP A 602 -3.40 7.50 -2.25
CA ASP A 602 -3.40 6.40 -3.22
C ASP A 602 -4.83 5.94 -3.55
N THR A 603 -5.05 5.00 -4.45
CA THR A 603 -6.38 4.37 -4.61
C THR A 603 -6.46 3.09 -3.76
N PRO A 604 -7.67 2.61 -3.34
CA PRO A 604 -7.82 1.32 -2.66
C PRO A 604 -7.19 0.13 -3.41
N ASN A 605 -7.02 0.26 -4.72
CA ASN A 605 -6.24 -0.65 -5.56
C ASN A 605 -4.75 -0.40 -5.33
N GLY A 606 -4.15 -1.11 -4.36
CA GLY A 606 -2.69 -1.11 -4.15
C GLY A 606 -2.18 -0.82 -2.74
N VAL A 607 -3.05 -0.80 -1.72
CA VAL A 607 -2.62 -0.52 -0.34
C VAL A 607 -1.98 -1.77 0.30
N SER A 608 -0.73 -2.05 -0.08
CA SER A 608 0.08 -3.17 0.41
C SER A 608 0.40 -3.12 1.92
N THR A 609 0.04 -2.03 2.60
CA THR A 609 0.37 -1.78 4.01
C THR A 609 -0.68 -2.31 5.00
N PHE A 610 -1.83 -2.83 4.54
CA PHE A 610 -2.88 -3.44 5.38
C PHE A 610 -2.87 -4.97 5.27
N ILE A 611 -2.25 -5.65 6.23
CA ILE A 611 -2.03 -7.10 6.16
C ILE A 611 -2.21 -7.79 7.51
N TRP A 612 -2.70 -9.03 7.44
CA TRP A 612 -2.76 -9.96 8.56
C TRP A 612 -1.83 -11.14 8.30
N GLY A 613 -0.89 -11.41 9.21
CA GLY A 613 0.25 -12.30 8.99
C GLY A 613 1.16 -11.81 7.87
N ASN A 614 1.78 -12.78 7.18
CA ASN A 614 2.58 -12.55 5.99
C ASN A 614 1.95 -13.34 4.82
N PRO A 615 0.92 -12.78 4.17
CA PRO A 615 0.14 -13.50 3.16
C PRO A 615 1.01 -13.90 1.96
N VAL A 616 1.08 -15.20 1.68
CA VAL A 616 1.66 -15.78 0.47
C VAL A 616 0.55 -16.45 -0.32
N ARG A 617 0.32 -16.01 -1.57
CA ARG A 617 -0.76 -16.54 -2.41
C ARG A 617 -0.62 -18.06 -2.63
N ASP A 618 -1.70 -18.79 -2.39
CA ASP A 618 -1.79 -20.23 -2.67
C ASP A 618 -2.21 -20.45 -4.12
N LEU A 619 -1.20 -20.55 -5.01
CA LEU A 619 -1.41 -20.75 -6.44
C LEU A 619 -2.04 -22.12 -6.78
N GLY A 620 -2.04 -23.07 -5.84
CA GLY A 620 -2.60 -24.42 -6.04
C GLY A 620 -4.06 -24.57 -5.61
N ALA A 621 -4.60 -23.60 -4.86
CA ALA A 621 -6.00 -23.63 -4.42
C ALA A 621 -6.99 -23.50 -5.58
N PHE A 622 -6.66 -22.71 -6.61
CA PHE A 622 -7.50 -22.42 -7.76
C PHE A 622 -6.68 -22.41 -9.06
N ARG A 623 -7.24 -22.92 -10.17
CA ARG A 623 -6.55 -23.02 -11.49
C ARG A 623 -5.94 -21.71 -11.99
N HIS A 624 -6.62 -20.59 -11.71
CA HIS A 624 -6.23 -19.25 -12.20
C HIS A 624 -5.91 -18.31 -11.04
N THR A 625 -5.44 -18.86 -9.92
CA THR A 625 -4.98 -18.10 -8.74
C THR A 625 -6.07 -17.34 -7.98
N GLY A 626 -7.34 -17.48 -8.38
CA GLY A 626 -8.53 -16.92 -7.74
C GLY A 626 -9.67 -16.71 -8.75
N PHE A 627 -10.71 -16.00 -8.33
CA PHE A 627 -11.84 -15.57 -9.16
C PHE A 627 -12.00 -14.05 -9.11
N ASP A 628 -11.83 -13.37 -10.24
CA ASP A 628 -12.22 -11.97 -10.45
C ASP A 628 -13.35 -11.89 -11.49
N PHE A 629 -14.55 -11.52 -11.06
CA PHE A 629 -15.77 -11.66 -11.87
C PHE A 629 -15.89 -10.68 -13.06
N ARG A 630 -14.76 -10.16 -13.56
CA ARG A 630 -14.66 -9.30 -14.75
C ARG A 630 -15.32 -9.94 -15.98
N TYR A 631 -15.18 -11.26 -16.12
CA TYR A 631 -15.66 -12.00 -17.29
C TYR A 631 -16.91 -12.86 -16.99
N GLY A 632 -17.61 -12.63 -15.88
CA GLY A 632 -18.84 -13.36 -15.51
C GLY A 632 -18.60 -14.59 -14.64
N THR A 633 -19.43 -15.63 -14.82
CA THR A 633 -19.57 -16.81 -13.95
C THR A 633 -18.57 -17.94 -14.23
N ASN A 634 -17.50 -17.65 -14.95
CA ASN A 634 -16.58 -18.66 -15.48
C ASN A 634 -16.00 -19.53 -14.35
N ASN A 635 -15.92 -20.84 -14.61
CA ASN A 635 -15.53 -21.86 -13.64
C ASN A 635 -16.41 -21.97 -12.38
N MET A 636 -17.54 -21.26 -12.24
CA MET A 636 -18.53 -21.54 -11.19
C MET A 636 -19.68 -22.40 -11.72
N TYR A 637 -20.21 -23.26 -10.85
CA TYR A 637 -21.47 -23.97 -11.09
C TYR A 637 -22.63 -23.12 -10.59
N ILE A 638 -23.59 -22.85 -11.49
CA ILE A 638 -24.77 -22.03 -11.22
C ILE A 638 -26.00 -22.78 -11.77
N PRO A 639 -27.03 -23.04 -10.95
CA PRO A 639 -28.19 -23.84 -11.33
C PRO A 639 -29.16 -23.05 -12.24
N ALA A 640 -30.09 -23.79 -12.86
CA ALA A 640 -31.22 -23.19 -13.57
C ALA A 640 -32.09 -22.39 -12.59
N GLY A 641 -32.51 -21.17 -12.99
CA GLY A 641 -33.35 -20.29 -12.18
C GLY A 641 -32.60 -19.20 -11.38
N THR A 642 -31.27 -19.13 -11.45
CA THR A 642 -30.50 -18.00 -10.94
C THR A 642 -30.84 -16.71 -11.70
N ASP A 643 -30.78 -15.56 -11.03
CA ASP A 643 -30.93 -14.26 -11.69
C ASP A 643 -29.65 -13.94 -12.50
N TRP A 644 -29.68 -14.25 -13.81
CA TRP A 644 -28.51 -14.15 -14.71
C TRP A 644 -28.13 -12.73 -15.08
N ASP A 645 -28.99 -11.78 -14.76
CA ASP A 645 -28.74 -10.39 -15.09
C ASP A 645 -27.62 -9.78 -14.22
N SER A 646 -27.27 -10.46 -13.14
CA SER A 646 -26.08 -10.21 -12.30
C SER A 646 -24.73 -10.47 -12.99
N ILE A 647 -24.71 -10.93 -14.23
CA ILE A 647 -23.53 -11.53 -14.87
C ILE A 647 -22.96 -10.59 -15.93
N ARG A 648 -21.65 -10.33 -15.79
CA ARG A 648 -20.72 -9.70 -16.75
C ARG A 648 -20.85 -8.19 -16.95
N ASN A 649 -19.68 -7.52 -16.99
CA ASN A 649 -19.45 -6.12 -17.39
C ASN A 649 -20.53 -5.13 -16.92
N ARG A 650 -20.99 -5.30 -15.68
CA ARG A 650 -21.61 -4.22 -14.92
C ARG A 650 -20.48 -3.48 -14.25
N PRO A 651 -19.89 -2.43 -14.87
CA PRO A 651 -19.09 -1.50 -14.11
C PRO A 651 -20.04 -0.86 -13.10
N TYR A 652 -19.99 -1.33 -11.87
CA TYR A 652 -20.39 -0.52 -10.75
C TYR A 652 -19.31 0.58 -10.67
N ALA A 653 -19.61 1.72 -11.29
CA ALA A 653 -18.64 2.77 -11.56
C ALA A 653 -17.88 3.13 -10.27
N LYS A 654 -16.54 3.00 -10.32
CA LYS A 654 -15.61 3.35 -9.23
C LYS A 654 -15.93 2.71 -7.86
N GLU A 655 -16.44 1.48 -7.84
CA GLU A 655 -16.59 0.73 -6.59
C GLU A 655 -15.24 0.49 -5.87
N MET A 656 -15.32 0.22 -4.55
CA MET A 656 -14.20 0.18 -3.62
C MET A 656 -13.10 -0.86 -3.96
N PHE A 657 -13.45 -2.04 -4.49
CA PHE A 657 -12.47 -3.11 -4.79
C PHE A 657 -12.27 -3.36 -6.28
N ASN A 658 -13.35 -3.67 -6.99
CA ASN A 658 -13.35 -3.98 -8.41
C ASN A 658 -14.67 -3.47 -8.97
N PRO A 659 -14.70 -2.79 -10.13
CA PRO A 659 -15.95 -2.42 -10.78
C PRO A 659 -16.83 -3.62 -11.15
N ASN A 660 -16.32 -4.85 -11.13
CA ASN A 660 -17.05 -6.07 -11.49
C ASN A 660 -17.33 -6.96 -10.26
N GLY A 661 -18.44 -7.71 -10.28
CA GLY A 661 -18.82 -8.67 -9.24
C GLY A 661 -19.94 -9.60 -9.72
N LEU A 662 -20.11 -10.75 -9.06
CA LEU A 662 -21.22 -11.68 -9.30
C LEU A 662 -22.30 -11.48 -8.23
N GLN A 663 -23.44 -10.90 -8.61
CA GLN A 663 -24.57 -10.70 -7.69
C GLN A 663 -25.43 -11.96 -7.60
N LEU A 664 -25.59 -12.50 -6.40
CA LEU A 664 -26.48 -13.62 -6.12
C LEU A 664 -27.71 -13.07 -5.38
N ASN A 665 -28.84 -13.00 -6.08
CA ASN A 665 -30.09 -12.57 -5.48
C ASN A 665 -30.81 -13.72 -4.75
N ALA A 666 -30.72 -14.94 -5.26
CA ALA A 666 -31.34 -16.14 -4.68
C ALA A 666 -30.71 -17.42 -5.25
N GLY A 667 -30.74 -18.51 -4.48
CA GLY A 667 -30.37 -19.86 -4.94
C GLY A 667 -28.88 -20.22 -4.74
N PRO A 668 -28.52 -21.52 -4.87
CA PRO A 668 -27.18 -21.98 -4.58
C PRO A 668 -26.22 -21.69 -5.73
N ALA A 669 -24.99 -21.29 -5.44
CA ALA A 669 -23.88 -21.25 -6.40
C ALA A 669 -22.66 -22.00 -5.83
N MET A 670 -21.79 -22.54 -6.69
CA MET A 670 -20.59 -23.25 -6.23
C MET A 670 -19.35 -22.82 -7.01
N ALA A 671 -18.30 -22.40 -6.31
CA ALA A 671 -16.95 -22.21 -6.85
C ALA A 671 -16.10 -23.46 -6.59
N PRO A 672 -15.69 -24.22 -7.63
CA PRO A 672 -14.82 -25.37 -7.49
C PRO A 672 -13.43 -24.94 -7.04
N TRP A 673 -12.81 -25.76 -6.19
CA TRP A 673 -11.42 -25.60 -5.77
C TRP A 673 -10.59 -26.82 -6.19
N GLN A 674 -9.27 -26.65 -6.33
CA GLN A 674 -8.36 -27.72 -6.73
C GLN A 674 -7.74 -28.41 -5.51
N GLN A 675 -6.50 -28.06 -5.17
CA GLN A 675 -5.77 -28.65 -4.08
C GLN A 675 -5.25 -27.52 -3.18
N PRO A 676 -6.13 -26.88 -2.40
CA PRO A 676 -5.69 -25.87 -1.44
C PRO A 676 -4.70 -26.50 -0.46
N SER A 677 -3.63 -25.77 -0.16
CA SER A 677 -2.65 -26.20 0.82
C SER A 677 -3.29 -26.40 2.20
N ILE A 678 -2.69 -27.23 3.04
CA ILE A 678 -3.13 -27.38 4.44
C ILE A 678 -3.02 -26.02 5.13
N LYS A 679 -4.08 -25.60 5.84
CA LYS A 679 -4.21 -24.26 6.44
C LYS A 679 -4.20 -23.10 5.43
N SER A 680 -4.50 -23.36 4.16
CA SER A 680 -4.82 -22.29 3.21
C SER A 680 -6.04 -21.51 3.70
N GLU A 681 -5.93 -20.20 3.74
CA GLU A 681 -6.96 -19.26 4.12
C GLU A 681 -7.64 -18.78 2.84
N ILE A 682 -8.86 -19.27 2.60
CA ILE A 682 -9.69 -18.85 1.47
C ILE A 682 -10.41 -17.57 1.86
N CYS A 683 -10.08 -16.47 1.18
CA CYS A 683 -10.66 -15.15 1.37
C CYS A 683 -11.74 -14.89 0.33
N ILE A 684 -12.92 -14.47 0.79
CA ILE A 684 -14.10 -14.22 -0.04
C ILE A 684 -14.57 -12.81 0.27
N TRP A 685 -14.36 -11.87 -0.66
CA TRP A 685 -14.85 -10.50 -0.53
C TRP A 685 -16.25 -10.40 -1.12
N ILE A 686 -17.20 -9.91 -0.33
CA ILE A 686 -18.59 -9.71 -0.73
C ILE A 686 -19.04 -8.28 -0.43
N LYS A 687 -20.09 -7.85 -1.12
CA LYS A 687 -21.00 -6.79 -0.70
C LYS A 687 -22.26 -7.47 -0.17
N ASP A 688 -22.54 -7.31 1.12
CA ASP A 688 -23.83 -7.62 1.73
C ASP A 688 -24.74 -6.39 1.55
N HIS A 689 -25.83 -6.55 0.79
CA HIS A 689 -26.73 -5.45 0.47
C HIS A 689 -27.75 -5.16 1.57
N THR A 690 -27.97 -6.10 2.50
CA THR A 690 -28.95 -5.93 3.59
C THR A 690 -28.28 -5.72 4.95
N GLY A 691 -26.98 -6.02 5.04
CA GLY A 691 -26.22 -6.01 6.29
C GLY A 691 -26.47 -7.24 7.17
N ASN A 692 -27.41 -8.11 6.78
CA ASN A 692 -27.92 -9.23 7.57
C ASN A 692 -27.64 -10.61 6.93
N PHE A 693 -26.78 -10.68 5.90
CA PHE A 693 -26.43 -11.97 5.30
C PHE A 693 -25.70 -12.87 6.31
N ASN A 694 -26.17 -14.11 6.48
CA ASN A 694 -25.55 -15.09 7.36
C ASN A 694 -24.28 -15.68 6.70
N PRO A 695 -23.07 -15.42 7.23
CA PRO A 695 -21.82 -15.92 6.65
C PRO A 695 -21.75 -17.45 6.55
N ARG A 696 -22.47 -18.19 7.40
CA ARG A 696 -22.51 -19.66 7.36
C ARG A 696 -23.18 -20.22 6.10
N ASN A 697 -23.92 -19.40 5.38
CA ASN A 697 -24.46 -19.78 4.08
C ASN A 697 -23.35 -19.88 3.00
N ILE A 698 -22.11 -19.54 3.34
CA ILE A 698 -20.93 -19.81 2.53
C ILE A 698 -20.09 -20.86 3.23
N TYR A 699 -19.79 -21.97 2.55
CA TYR A 699 -19.00 -23.06 3.15
C TYR A 699 -18.23 -23.84 2.09
N ALA A 700 -17.07 -24.33 2.47
CA ALA A 700 -16.35 -25.33 1.69
C ALA A 700 -16.82 -26.74 2.06
N TRP A 701 -17.03 -27.59 1.06
CA TRP A 701 -17.50 -28.96 1.23
C TRP A 701 -16.56 -29.94 0.52
N VAL A 702 -16.17 -31.02 1.22
CA VAL A 702 -15.36 -32.14 0.70
C VAL A 702 -15.99 -33.46 1.11
N THR A 703 -16.42 -34.32 0.17
CA THR A 703 -16.93 -35.69 0.45
C THR A 703 -16.30 -36.75 -0.45
N ALA A 704 -16.22 -37.99 0.04
CA ALA A 704 -15.96 -39.17 -0.78
C ALA A 704 -17.26 -39.63 -1.47
N ALA A 705 -17.14 -40.24 -2.66
CA ALA A 705 -18.29 -40.82 -3.34
C ALA A 705 -18.99 -41.86 -2.43
N SER A 706 -20.33 -41.82 -2.37
CA SER A 706 -21.20 -42.78 -1.63
C SER A 706 -21.41 -42.54 -0.13
N GLN A 707 -21.08 -41.36 0.41
CA GLN A 707 -21.41 -41.01 1.81
C GLN A 707 -22.60 -40.05 1.99
N ASP A 708 -23.35 -39.71 0.93
CA ASP A 708 -24.54 -38.83 0.99
C ASP A 708 -25.76 -39.50 1.67
N GLY A 709 -25.65 -39.78 2.96
CA GLY A 709 -26.73 -40.33 3.80
C GLY A 709 -26.98 -39.49 5.06
N PRO A 710 -28.12 -39.69 5.75
CA PRO A 710 -28.53 -38.90 6.94
C PRO A 710 -27.58 -38.98 8.15
N ASN A 711 -26.47 -39.73 8.05
CA ASN A 711 -25.43 -39.88 9.07
C ASN A 711 -24.13 -39.13 8.71
N THR A 712 -24.13 -38.23 7.73
CA THR A 712 -22.98 -37.35 7.46
C THR A 712 -22.81 -36.36 8.60
N ASP A 713 -21.76 -36.54 9.40
CA ASP A 713 -21.39 -35.57 10.41
C ASP A 713 -20.93 -34.27 9.72
N GLU A 714 -21.78 -33.24 9.71
CA GLU A 714 -21.51 -31.98 9.01
C GLU A 714 -20.19 -31.34 9.47
N ALA A 715 -19.80 -31.56 10.73
CA ALA A 715 -18.55 -31.07 11.30
C ALA A 715 -17.31 -31.71 10.65
N LEU A 716 -17.44 -32.95 10.16
CA LEU A 716 -16.36 -33.67 9.49
C LEU A 716 -16.24 -33.36 8.02
N TYR A 717 -17.25 -32.77 7.35
CA TYR A 717 -17.27 -32.59 5.89
C TYR A 717 -17.38 -31.13 5.39
N LYS A 718 -17.91 -30.20 6.21
CA LYS A 718 -18.04 -28.77 5.85
C LYS A 718 -17.09 -27.87 6.65
N SER A 719 -16.59 -26.80 6.03
CA SER A 719 -15.88 -25.69 6.69
C SER A 719 -16.58 -24.39 6.35
N PHE A 720 -17.21 -23.76 7.35
CA PHE A 720 -18.03 -22.57 7.16
C PHE A 720 -17.18 -21.31 7.05
N ALA A 721 -17.65 -20.35 6.27
CA ALA A 721 -17.08 -19.02 6.22
C ALA A 721 -17.37 -18.27 7.52
N GLU A 722 -16.39 -17.48 7.94
CA GLU A 722 -16.47 -16.66 9.13
C GLU A 722 -16.20 -15.20 8.77
N PRO A 723 -16.87 -14.22 9.40
CA PRO A 723 -16.50 -12.82 9.25
C PRO A 723 -15.06 -12.60 9.72
N PHE A 724 -14.30 -11.86 8.93
CA PHE A 724 -12.93 -11.51 9.27
C PHE A 724 -12.70 -10.00 9.18
N ILE A 725 -13.16 -9.35 8.10
CA ILE A 725 -13.09 -7.89 7.94
C ILE A 725 -14.47 -7.34 7.60
N ASP A 726 -14.89 -6.28 8.28
CA ASP A 726 -16.07 -5.48 7.94
C ASP A 726 -15.63 -4.06 7.57
N PHE A 727 -15.99 -3.61 6.37
CA PHE A 727 -15.60 -2.30 5.86
C PHE A 727 -16.60 -1.19 6.23
N GLY A 728 -17.67 -1.50 6.97
CA GLY A 728 -18.59 -0.51 7.53
C GLY A 728 -19.61 0.08 6.55
N ASN A 729 -19.64 -0.41 5.31
CA ASN A 729 -20.53 0.04 4.23
C ASN A 729 -21.15 -1.15 3.46
N GLY A 730 -21.31 -2.30 4.12
CA GLY A 730 -21.83 -3.54 3.54
C GLY A 730 -20.76 -4.41 2.85
N TYR A 731 -19.60 -3.85 2.50
CA TYR A 731 -18.48 -4.68 2.05
C TYR A 731 -17.90 -5.46 3.23
N ARG A 732 -17.60 -6.74 3.01
CA ARG A 732 -17.03 -7.64 4.01
C ARG A 732 -16.04 -8.60 3.35
N MET A 733 -15.01 -9.00 4.09
CA MET A 733 -14.21 -10.18 3.77
C MET A 733 -14.57 -11.29 4.74
N LEU A 734 -15.05 -12.39 4.17
CA LEU A 734 -15.27 -13.65 4.87
C LEU A 734 -14.08 -14.57 4.60
N LYS A 735 -13.78 -15.46 5.56
CA LYS A 735 -12.63 -16.35 5.49
C LYS A 735 -13.07 -17.80 5.73
N ILE A 736 -12.50 -18.76 4.99
CA ILE A 736 -12.59 -20.19 5.28
C ILE A 736 -11.17 -20.72 5.44
N THR A 737 -10.83 -21.24 6.61
CA THR A 737 -9.54 -21.92 6.83
C THR A 737 -9.63 -23.38 6.40
N ASN A 738 -8.75 -23.83 5.49
CA ASN A 738 -8.67 -25.23 5.10
C ASN A 738 -8.05 -26.08 6.23
N LYS A 739 -8.88 -26.78 7.00
CA LYS A 739 -8.47 -27.51 8.21
C LYS A 739 -7.94 -28.94 7.96
N ARG A 740 -7.96 -29.49 6.74
CA ARG A 740 -7.79 -30.96 6.55
C ARG A 740 -6.46 -31.42 5.97
N LEU A 741 -5.94 -32.49 6.58
CA LEU A 741 -5.03 -33.50 6.02
C LEU A 741 -5.87 -34.69 5.56
N THR A 742 -6.39 -34.72 4.34
CA THR A 742 -6.99 -35.95 3.81
C THR A 742 -6.03 -36.58 2.81
N ALA A 743 -5.70 -37.85 3.01
CA ALA A 743 -5.10 -38.67 1.98
C ALA A 743 -6.00 -38.61 0.74
N TRP A 744 -5.44 -38.22 -0.40
CA TRP A 744 -6.16 -38.12 -1.67
C TRP A 744 -6.56 -39.48 -2.26
N ASP A 745 -6.39 -40.57 -1.49
CA ASP A 745 -6.74 -41.92 -1.87
C ASP A 745 -8.27 -42.10 -1.90
N GLY A 746 -8.81 -42.36 -3.09
CA GLY A 746 -10.22 -42.70 -3.27
C GLY A 746 -11.17 -41.51 -3.47
N LEU A 747 -10.68 -40.27 -3.51
CA LEU A 747 -11.43 -39.13 -4.07
C LEU A 747 -11.50 -39.30 -5.59
N TYR A 748 -12.46 -40.11 -6.05
CA TYR A 748 -12.82 -40.17 -7.46
C TYR A 748 -13.27 -38.79 -7.93
N THR A 749 -12.94 -38.48 -9.17
CA THR A 749 -13.21 -37.28 -9.94
C THR A 749 -14.71 -36.90 -10.07
N TYR A 750 -15.62 -37.36 -9.23
CA TYR A 750 -17.04 -36.99 -9.31
C TYR A 750 -17.28 -35.51 -8.92
N ALA A 751 -17.79 -34.74 -9.87
CA ALA A 751 -17.73 -33.28 -9.95
C ALA A 751 -18.76 -32.49 -9.10
N ARG A 752 -19.13 -32.96 -7.90
CA ARG A 752 -19.98 -32.21 -6.94
C ARG A 752 -19.53 -32.30 -5.49
N ASN A 753 -18.36 -32.88 -5.23
CA ASN A 753 -18.00 -33.28 -3.87
C ASN A 753 -16.86 -32.43 -3.28
N THR A 754 -16.33 -31.44 -4.02
CA THR A 754 -15.20 -30.59 -3.58
C THR A 754 -15.32 -29.16 -4.12
N GLY A 755 -15.76 -28.21 -3.30
CA GLY A 755 -15.86 -26.79 -3.68
C GLY A 755 -16.36 -25.88 -2.56
N ILE A 756 -16.44 -24.58 -2.86
CA ILE A 756 -17.04 -23.54 -2.01
C ILE A 756 -18.47 -23.29 -2.49
N TYR A 757 -19.44 -23.41 -1.59
CA TYR A 757 -20.87 -23.25 -1.85
C TYR A 757 -21.34 -21.92 -1.30
N PHE A 758 -22.31 -21.32 -1.97
CA PHE A 758 -22.98 -20.06 -1.65
C PHE A 758 -24.49 -20.32 -1.67
N ASP A 759 -25.11 -20.48 -0.50
CA ASP A 759 -26.54 -20.76 -0.35
C ASP A 759 -27.31 -19.47 -0.01
N VAL A 760 -27.53 -18.60 -1.01
CA VAL A 760 -28.32 -17.38 -0.82
C VAL A 760 -29.81 -17.75 -0.68
N PRO A 761 -30.52 -17.24 0.35
CA PRO A 761 -31.93 -17.57 0.57
C PRO A 761 -32.78 -17.43 -0.70
N ALA A 762 -33.57 -18.46 -0.99
CA ALA A 762 -34.37 -18.55 -2.21
C ALA A 762 -35.48 -17.49 -2.29
N ASP A 763 -35.83 -16.86 -1.17
CA ASP A 763 -36.81 -15.77 -1.06
C ASP A 763 -36.23 -14.39 -1.43
N GLY A 764 -34.92 -14.29 -1.68
CA GLY A 764 -34.26 -13.04 -2.02
C GLY A 764 -34.09 -12.07 -0.86
N SER A 765 -34.20 -12.54 0.39
CA SER A 765 -34.16 -11.68 1.59
C SER A 765 -32.79 -11.11 1.93
N THR A 766 -31.69 -11.73 1.51
CA THR A 766 -30.31 -11.31 1.82
C THR A 766 -29.38 -11.43 0.61
N PRO A 767 -29.62 -10.66 -0.46
CA PRO A 767 -28.79 -10.68 -1.66
C PRO A 767 -27.35 -10.24 -1.35
N ILE A 768 -26.40 -10.85 -2.05
CA ILE A 768 -24.96 -10.51 -1.94
C ILE A 768 -24.35 -10.31 -3.31
N THR A 769 -23.26 -9.54 -3.39
CA THR A 769 -22.39 -9.52 -4.58
C THR A 769 -21.02 -10.03 -4.21
N ILE A 770 -20.57 -11.11 -4.85
CA ILE A 770 -19.22 -11.64 -4.70
C ILE A 770 -18.26 -10.79 -5.54
N LYS A 771 -17.21 -10.25 -4.91
CA LYS A 771 -16.23 -9.36 -5.54
C LYS A 771 -14.95 -10.08 -5.93
N ALA A 772 -14.45 -10.96 -5.06
CA ALA A 772 -13.26 -11.77 -5.32
C ALA A 772 -13.24 -13.03 -4.44
N ILE A 773 -12.61 -14.09 -4.94
CA ILE A 773 -12.27 -15.29 -4.16
C ILE A 773 -10.79 -15.57 -4.39
N GLU A 774 -9.98 -15.54 -3.34
CA GLU A 774 -8.52 -15.75 -3.41
C GLU A 774 -8.09 -16.64 -2.23
N ALA A 775 -6.93 -17.28 -2.33
CA ALA A 775 -6.42 -18.16 -1.27
C ALA A 775 -4.98 -17.82 -0.91
N TYR A 776 -4.65 -17.91 0.38
CA TYR A 776 -3.37 -17.50 0.93
C TYR A 776 -2.86 -18.48 2.00
N THR A 777 -1.56 -18.49 2.23
CA THR A 777 -0.88 -19.20 3.33
C THR A 777 -0.06 -18.19 4.13
N GLY A 778 0.19 -18.46 5.41
CA GLY A 778 0.98 -17.58 6.28
C GLY A 778 0.31 -16.26 6.69
N GLY A 779 -0.89 -15.97 6.20
CA GLY A 779 -1.63 -14.74 6.47
C GLY A 779 -2.74 -14.51 5.43
N VAL A 780 -3.43 -13.38 5.55
CA VAL A 780 -4.41 -12.90 4.56
C VAL A 780 -4.20 -11.40 4.30
N PRO A 781 -4.33 -10.92 3.05
CA PRO A 781 -4.38 -9.50 2.79
C PRO A 781 -5.73 -8.94 3.26
N MET A 782 -5.77 -7.67 3.67
CA MET A 782 -7.05 -7.06 4.05
C MET A 782 -7.90 -6.70 2.83
N PHE A 783 -7.26 -6.39 1.71
CA PHE A 783 -7.88 -6.04 0.44
C PHE A 783 -7.55 -7.12 -0.60
N PRO A 784 -8.42 -7.36 -1.59
CA PRO A 784 -8.12 -8.31 -2.65
C PRO A 784 -6.89 -7.84 -3.45
N THR A 785 -5.95 -8.73 -3.74
CA THR A 785 -4.73 -8.36 -4.49
C THR A 785 -4.93 -8.40 -6.00
N GLY A 786 -6.07 -8.95 -6.46
CA GLY A 786 -6.41 -9.14 -7.85
C GLY A 786 -5.99 -10.52 -8.35
N CYS A 787 -6.85 -11.15 -9.13
CA CYS A 787 -6.47 -12.32 -9.93
C CYS A 787 -5.68 -11.79 -11.15
N GLY A 788 -4.66 -12.50 -11.65
CA GLY A 788 -3.88 -12.01 -12.80
C GLY A 788 -4.73 -11.77 -14.06
N ASN A 789 -4.13 -11.40 -15.20
CA ASN A 789 -4.85 -11.24 -16.48
C ASN A 789 -5.46 -12.58 -16.96
N TYR A 790 -6.60 -12.96 -16.40
CA TYR A 790 -7.33 -14.16 -16.74
C TYR A 790 -8.00 -13.99 -18.11
N ILE A 791 -7.74 -14.93 -19.02
CA ILE A 791 -8.45 -15.02 -20.31
C ILE A 791 -9.48 -16.15 -20.15
N PRO A 792 -10.79 -15.91 -20.32
CA PRO A 792 -11.81 -16.94 -20.18
C PRO A 792 -11.58 -18.14 -21.10
N GLU A 793 -11.68 -19.35 -20.55
CA GLU A 793 -11.58 -20.62 -21.30
C GLU A 793 -12.99 -21.19 -21.59
N ALA A 794 -13.31 -21.58 -22.84
CA ALA A 794 -14.62 -22.15 -23.22
C ALA A 794 -14.50 -23.47 -24.03
N ASN A 795 -15.29 -24.50 -23.69
CA ASN A 795 -15.16 -25.87 -24.24
C ASN A 795 -16.16 -26.21 -25.38
N GLY A 796 -16.93 -25.25 -25.91
CA GLY A 796 -17.89 -25.58 -26.97
C GLY A 796 -18.76 -24.42 -27.45
N ASN A 797 -19.57 -24.70 -28.48
CA ASN A 797 -20.44 -23.78 -29.22
C ASN A 797 -21.62 -23.19 -28.41
N SER A 798 -21.49 -23.01 -27.10
CA SER A 798 -22.57 -22.53 -26.25
C SER A 798 -22.10 -21.43 -25.31
N VAL A 799 -23.01 -20.49 -25.06
CA VAL A 799 -22.89 -19.38 -24.12
C VAL A 799 -22.93 -19.88 -22.65
N LEU A 800 -23.45 -21.08 -22.37
CA LEU A 800 -23.70 -21.55 -21.00
C LEU A 800 -23.41 -23.03 -20.71
N SER A 801 -22.96 -23.84 -21.69
CA SER A 801 -23.04 -25.31 -21.60
C SER A 801 -22.50 -25.91 -20.29
N PRO A 802 -23.40 -26.48 -19.45
CA PRO A 802 -23.03 -27.60 -18.60
C PRO A 802 -23.13 -28.85 -19.46
N ALA A 803 -22.02 -29.54 -19.73
CA ALA A 803 -22.12 -30.86 -20.35
C ALA A 803 -22.96 -31.77 -19.44
N THR A 804 -23.85 -32.55 -20.05
CA THR A 804 -24.51 -33.66 -19.39
C THR A 804 -23.45 -34.63 -18.86
N ASN A 805 -23.28 -34.63 -17.54
CA ASN A 805 -22.47 -35.53 -16.72
C ASN A 805 -20.94 -35.25 -16.69
N PRO A 806 -20.44 -34.42 -15.75
CA PRO A 806 -19.02 -34.18 -15.60
C PRO A 806 -18.36 -35.28 -14.75
N VAL A 807 -17.62 -36.18 -15.40
CA VAL A 807 -16.63 -37.03 -14.75
C VAL A 807 -15.30 -36.27 -14.76
N GLY A 808 -14.86 -35.85 -13.58
CA GLY A 808 -13.62 -35.10 -13.37
C GLY A 808 -13.81 -33.62 -13.54
N LEU A 809 -13.33 -32.84 -12.58
CA LEU A 809 -13.16 -31.39 -12.70
C LEU A 809 -12.04 -31.02 -13.72
N ASP A 810 -11.99 -31.75 -14.85
CA ASP A 810 -11.11 -31.60 -16.02
C ASP A 810 -11.91 -31.45 -17.33
N SER A 811 -13.24 -31.37 -17.26
CA SER A 811 -14.10 -31.11 -18.42
C SER A 811 -15.29 -30.21 -18.09
N SER A 812 -15.46 -29.16 -18.91
CA SER A 812 -16.73 -28.47 -19.18
C SER A 812 -17.43 -27.74 -18.03
N LEU A 813 -16.70 -27.13 -17.10
CA LEU A 813 -17.27 -26.09 -16.23
C LEU A 813 -16.89 -24.72 -16.77
N GLY A 814 -17.54 -24.30 -17.85
CA GLY A 814 -17.19 -23.04 -18.51
C GLY A 814 -18.22 -22.63 -19.55
N GLY A 815 -19.14 -21.78 -19.13
CA GLY A 815 -20.02 -21.00 -19.97
C GLY A 815 -20.21 -19.63 -19.34
N GLY A 816 -19.77 -18.59 -20.05
CA GLY A 816 -20.01 -17.20 -19.70
C GLY A 816 -20.70 -16.52 -20.89
N LEU A 817 -21.47 -15.47 -20.64
CA LEU A 817 -21.99 -14.62 -21.70
C LEU A 817 -20.81 -13.99 -22.46
N PHE A 818 -20.57 -14.39 -23.71
CA PHE A 818 -19.53 -13.83 -24.58
C PHE A 818 -20.13 -12.87 -25.62
N PHE A 819 -19.46 -11.78 -25.95
CA PHE A 819 -19.91 -10.69 -26.81
C PHE A 819 -18.97 -10.53 -28.01
N PRO A 820 -19.46 -10.02 -29.15
CA PRO A 820 -18.60 -9.67 -30.27
C PRO A 820 -17.39 -8.82 -29.84
N GLY A 821 -16.18 -9.24 -30.21
CA GLY A 821 -14.90 -8.62 -29.83
C GLY A 821 -14.14 -9.31 -28.69
N ASP A 822 -14.77 -10.25 -27.96
CA ASP A 822 -14.09 -10.95 -26.87
C ASP A 822 -13.05 -11.95 -27.34
N ILE A 823 -11.92 -12.00 -26.63
CA ILE A 823 -10.87 -13.01 -26.82
C ILE A 823 -11.08 -14.14 -25.82
N ILE A 824 -11.27 -15.36 -26.31
CA ILE A 824 -11.38 -16.58 -25.50
C ILE A 824 -10.20 -17.53 -25.76
N GLY A 825 -9.76 -18.24 -24.71
CA GLY A 825 -8.68 -19.22 -24.76
C GLY A 825 -9.18 -20.66 -25.02
N PRO A 826 -8.33 -21.54 -25.59
CA PRO A 826 -8.63 -22.96 -25.76
C PRO A 826 -8.59 -23.74 -24.43
N TRP A 827 -9.39 -24.81 -24.28
CA TRP A 827 -9.25 -25.76 -23.17
C TRP A 827 -8.09 -26.74 -23.44
N SER A 828 -7.19 -26.91 -22.47
CA SER A 828 -6.24 -28.03 -22.47
C SER A 828 -6.74 -29.12 -21.51
N HIS A 829 -7.00 -30.32 -22.04
CA HIS A 829 -7.36 -31.47 -21.21
C HIS A 829 -6.07 -32.07 -20.63
N VAL A 830 -6.00 -32.18 -19.31
CA VAL A 830 -4.86 -32.75 -18.60
C VAL A 830 -5.32 -34.00 -17.88
N ARG A 831 -4.92 -35.17 -18.38
CA ARG A 831 -5.14 -36.44 -17.70
C ARG A 831 -3.98 -36.72 -16.76
N ARG A 832 -4.27 -37.15 -15.53
CA ARG A 832 -3.26 -37.78 -14.67
C ARG A 832 -2.83 -39.11 -15.30
N THR A 833 -1.55 -39.24 -15.62
CA THR A 833 -0.92 -40.54 -15.85
C THR A 833 -0.67 -41.22 -14.50
N GLN A 834 -0.87 -42.54 -14.46
CA GLN A 834 -1.09 -43.34 -13.25
C GLN A 834 0.16 -43.55 -12.35
N SER A 835 1.24 -42.79 -12.52
CA SER A 835 2.39 -42.80 -11.62
C SER A 835 3.24 -41.53 -11.80
N GLY A 836 3.29 -40.71 -10.75
CA GLY A 836 4.34 -39.69 -10.54
C GLY A 836 4.19 -38.39 -11.33
N TYR A 837 3.58 -37.39 -10.69
CA TYR A 837 3.80 -35.92 -10.77
C TYR A 837 4.27 -35.26 -12.08
N ILE A 838 3.85 -35.70 -13.26
CA ILE A 838 4.03 -34.93 -14.51
C ILE A 838 2.67 -34.71 -15.16
N ILE A 839 2.22 -33.46 -15.12
CA ILE A 839 1.05 -32.98 -15.86
C ILE A 839 1.51 -32.76 -17.31
N SER A 840 1.21 -33.71 -18.21
CA SER A 840 1.44 -33.53 -19.65
C SER A 840 0.14 -33.17 -20.36
N PRO A 841 0.00 -31.95 -20.93
CA PRO A 841 -1.18 -31.60 -21.72
C PRO A 841 -1.22 -32.48 -22.96
N THR A 842 -2.23 -33.34 -23.06
CA THR A 842 -2.43 -34.18 -24.25
C THR A 842 -3.62 -33.61 -25.01
N LEU A 843 -3.38 -33.10 -26.23
CA LEU A 843 -4.45 -32.60 -27.07
C LEU A 843 -5.33 -33.76 -27.53
N THR A 844 -6.63 -33.69 -27.25
CA THR A 844 -7.61 -34.56 -27.91
C THR A 844 -7.58 -34.25 -29.41
N PRO A 845 -7.52 -35.25 -30.30
CA PRO A 845 -7.58 -35.03 -31.74
C PRO A 845 -8.81 -34.19 -32.12
N GLY A 846 -8.59 -33.05 -32.79
CA GLY A 846 -9.66 -32.13 -33.23
C GLY A 846 -9.71 -30.77 -32.53
N TYR A 847 -8.89 -30.54 -31.49
CA TYR A 847 -8.83 -29.25 -30.78
C TYR A 847 -7.53 -28.48 -31.11
N THR A 848 -7.65 -27.21 -31.51
CA THR A 848 -6.52 -26.28 -31.74
C THR A 848 -6.33 -25.33 -30.57
N LEU A 849 -5.09 -25.10 -30.14
CA LEU A 849 -4.71 -24.21 -29.02
C LEU A 849 -4.77 -22.71 -29.35
N ASP A 850 -5.60 -22.30 -30.30
CA ASP A 850 -5.61 -20.93 -30.79
C ASP A 850 -6.68 -20.09 -30.07
N ARG A 851 -6.30 -18.86 -29.68
CA ARG A 851 -7.23 -17.86 -29.13
C ARG A 851 -8.28 -17.51 -30.19
N LYS A 852 -9.54 -17.35 -29.77
CA LYS A 852 -10.65 -17.02 -30.68
C LYS A 852 -11.25 -15.66 -30.34
N MET A 853 -11.65 -14.90 -31.35
CA MET A 853 -12.43 -13.68 -31.20
C MET A 853 -13.91 -13.95 -31.50
N VAL A 854 -14.83 -13.51 -30.65
CA VAL A 854 -16.29 -13.69 -30.85
C VAL A 854 -16.84 -12.66 -31.86
N THR A 855 -17.73 -13.05 -32.78
CA THR A 855 -18.26 -12.18 -33.87
C THR A 855 -19.71 -12.43 -34.40
N GLY A 856 -20.37 -13.61 -34.26
CA GLY A 856 -21.78 -13.90 -34.79
C GLY A 856 -22.17 -15.31 -35.48
N GLY A 857 -22.92 -16.31 -34.95
CA GLY A 857 -22.91 -17.82 -35.18
C GLY A 857 -23.31 -19.00 -34.16
N CYS A 858 -23.47 -18.89 -32.83
CA CYS A 858 -23.95 -19.85 -31.81
C CYS A 858 -25.27 -19.41 -31.12
N THR A 859 -26.21 -20.31 -30.90
CA THR A 859 -27.59 -19.94 -30.49
C THR A 859 -27.74 -19.85 -28.96
N LEU A 860 -28.67 -19.00 -28.46
CA LEU A 860 -29.12 -19.05 -27.07
C LEU A 860 -29.51 -20.48 -26.67
N GLU A 861 -29.17 -20.88 -25.44
CA GLU A 861 -29.57 -22.19 -24.92
C GLU A 861 -31.10 -22.27 -24.73
N ALA A 862 -31.64 -23.49 -24.75
CA ALA A 862 -33.09 -23.73 -24.66
C ALA A 862 -33.74 -23.04 -23.44
N ALA A 863 -33.03 -22.93 -22.31
CA ALA A 863 -33.53 -22.27 -21.11
C ALA A 863 -33.78 -20.75 -21.28
N PHE A 864 -33.06 -20.07 -22.19
CA PHE A 864 -33.19 -18.63 -22.44
C PHE A 864 -34.12 -18.32 -23.63
N LYS A 865 -34.57 -19.33 -24.38
CA LYS A 865 -35.53 -19.19 -25.48
C LYS A 865 -36.97 -19.09 -24.95
N VAL A 866 -37.20 -18.13 -24.05
CA VAL A 866 -38.51 -17.89 -23.45
C VAL A 866 -39.24 -16.75 -24.18
N ALA A 867 -40.56 -16.89 -24.27
CA ALA A 867 -41.44 -15.83 -24.74
C ALA A 867 -42.21 -15.23 -23.55
N PHE A 868 -42.29 -13.90 -23.49
CA PHE A 868 -42.95 -13.16 -22.41
C PHE A 868 -43.39 -11.77 -22.88
N SER A 869 -44.14 -11.08 -22.03
CA SER A 869 -44.55 -9.69 -22.27
C SER A 869 -43.86 -8.75 -21.28
N ALA A 870 -43.46 -7.57 -21.75
CA ALA A 870 -42.92 -6.50 -20.91
C ALA A 870 -43.70 -5.20 -21.12
N THR A 871 -43.88 -4.41 -20.07
CA THR A 871 -44.64 -3.15 -20.13
C THR A 871 -43.69 -1.97 -20.25
N VAL A 872 -43.95 -1.04 -21.17
CA VAL A 872 -43.21 0.22 -21.27
C VAL A 872 -43.63 1.14 -20.12
N GLU A 873 -42.69 1.49 -19.26
CA GLU A 873 -42.92 2.31 -18.06
C GLU A 873 -42.52 3.77 -18.30
N THR A 874 -41.45 4.02 -19.07
CA THR A 874 -40.96 5.38 -19.34
C THR A 874 -40.28 5.42 -20.70
N VAL A 875 -40.48 6.50 -21.45
CA VAL A 875 -39.71 6.81 -22.67
C VAL A 875 -38.88 8.05 -22.39
N ASN A 876 -37.56 7.92 -22.41
CA ASN A 876 -36.64 9.01 -22.08
C ASN A 876 -36.34 9.85 -23.34
N SER A 877 -36.08 11.14 -23.13
CA SER A 877 -35.75 12.10 -24.20
C SER A 877 -34.44 11.79 -24.94
N ASN A 878 -33.55 10.98 -24.35
CA ASN A 878 -32.27 10.57 -24.94
C ASN A 878 -32.36 9.33 -25.85
N GLY A 879 -33.57 8.92 -26.25
CA GLY A 879 -33.76 7.75 -27.13
C GLY A 879 -33.55 6.42 -26.42
N THR A 880 -33.92 6.31 -25.14
CA THR A 880 -33.95 5.05 -24.38
C THR A 880 -35.32 4.83 -23.74
N THR A 881 -35.68 3.59 -23.48
CA THR A 881 -36.98 3.24 -22.88
C THR A 881 -36.78 2.39 -21.63
N ILE A 882 -37.55 2.65 -20.57
CA ILE A 882 -37.62 1.80 -19.39
C ILE A 882 -38.80 0.84 -19.59
N ILE A 883 -38.53 -0.45 -19.49
CA ILE A 883 -39.53 -1.51 -19.52
C ILE A 883 -39.55 -2.25 -18.18
N THR A 884 -40.72 -2.69 -17.74
CA THR A 884 -40.89 -3.60 -16.61
C THR A 884 -41.14 -5.02 -17.13
N VAL A 885 -40.33 -5.96 -16.65
CA VAL A 885 -40.44 -7.39 -16.95
C VAL A 885 -41.10 -8.12 -15.79
N PRO A 886 -42.04 -9.05 -16.02
CA PRO A 886 -42.64 -9.84 -14.96
C PRO A 886 -41.61 -10.70 -14.21
N ALA A 887 -41.75 -10.79 -12.88
CA ALA A 887 -40.77 -11.43 -12.00
C ALA A 887 -40.42 -12.88 -12.40
N ALA A 888 -41.38 -13.65 -12.90
CA ALA A 888 -41.19 -15.04 -13.32
C ALA A 888 -40.22 -15.21 -14.51
N PHE A 889 -39.98 -14.14 -15.28
CA PHE A 889 -39.12 -14.16 -16.46
C PHE A 889 -37.74 -13.52 -16.25
N LEU A 890 -37.53 -12.86 -15.10
CA LEU A 890 -36.22 -12.29 -14.74
C LEU A 890 -35.07 -13.31 -14.76
N PRO A 891 -35.25 -14.59 -14.35
CA PRO A 891 -34.19 -15.61 -14.44
C PRO A 891 -33.83 -16.05 -15.86
N TYR A 892 -34.46 -15.50 -16.90
CA TYR A 892 -34.22 -15.90 -18.29
C TYR A 892 -33.83 -14.71 -19.17
N ILE A 893 -33.50 -13.57 -18.56
CA ILE A 893 -33.09 -12.34 -19.23
C ILE A 893 -31.79 -11.88 -18.58
N ALA A 894 -30.86 -11.36 -19.38
CA ALA A 894 -29.62 -10.78 -18.89
C ALA A 894 -29.15 -9.63 -19.81
N VAL A 895 -28.57 -8.58 -19.23
CA VAL A 895 -27.92 -7.50 -19.97
C VAL A 895 -26.85 -8.07 -20.90
N GLY A 896 -26.92 -7.70 -22.18
CA GLY A 896 -26.06 -8.23 -23.25
C GLY A 896 -26.69 -9.36 -24.08
N ILE A 897 -27.80 -9.96 -23.63
CA ILE A 897 -28.71 -10.71 -24.51
C ILE A 897 -29.73 -9.71 -25.08
N PRO A 898 -29.80 -9.50 -26.41
CA PRO A 898 -30.79 -8.62 -26.99
C PRO A 898 -32.20 -9.20 -26.83
N LEU A 899 -33.17 -8.34 -26.59
CA LEU A 899 -34.58 -8.74 -26.66
C LEU A 899 -35.01 -8.75 -28.12
N TYR A 900 -35.78 -9.77 -28.52
CA TYR A 900 -36.39 -9.77 -29.84
C TYR A 900 -37.87 -9.42 -29.71
N ILE A 901 -38.22 -8.18 -30.05
CA ILE A 901 -39.61 -7.71 -30.02
C ILE A 901 -40.31 -8.23 -31.27
N THR A 902 -41.40 -8.97 -31.07
CA THR A 902 -42.21 -9.52 -32.16
C THR A 902 -43.52 -8.76 -32.38
N GLY A 903 -43.92 -7.88 -31.45
CA GLY A 903 -45.14 -7.08 -31.56
C GLY A 903 -45.47 -6.33 -30.27
N GLY A 904 -46.62 -5.67 -30.22
CA GLY A 904 -47.13 -4.97 -29.01
C GLY A 904 -46.61 -3.55 -28.78
N SER A 905 -45.75 -3.05 -29.68
CA SER A 905 -45.28 -1.67 -29.73
C SER A 905 -46.23 -0.79 -30.56
N SER A 906 -46.74 0.31 -29.99
CA SER A 906 -47.54 1.30 -30.73
C SER A 906 -46.72 2.12 -31.74
N THR A 907 -45.39 2.11 -31.63
CA THR A 907 -44.46 2.74 -32.57
C THR A 907 -43.97 1.79 -33.66
N SER A 908 -44.59 0.61 -33.79
CA SER A 908 -44.29 -0.41 -34.82
C SER A 908 -42.87 -1.00 -34.77
N VAL A 909 -42.17 -0.90 -33.63
CA VAL A 909 -40.83 -1.46 -33.46
C VAL A 909 -40.90 -2.99 -33.39
N THR A 910 -40.14 -3.67 -34.27
CA THR A 910 -39.95 -5.13 -34.28
C THR A 910 -38.49 -5.46 -34.58
N GLY A 911 -37.99 -6.59 -34.05
CA GLY A 911 -36.60 -7.01 -34.21
C GLY A 911 -35.79 -6.94 -32.91
N GLN A 912 -34.46 -7.02 -33.04
CA GLN A 912 -33.57 -7.01 -31.88
C GLN A 912 -33.44 -5.61 -31.29
N VAL A 913 -33.63 -5.52 -29.98
CA VAL A 913 -33.35 -4.33 -29.19
C VAL A 913 -32.32 -4.67 -28.13
N GLN A 914 -31.30 -3.82 -28.01
CA GLN A 914 -30.26 -3.98 -27.02
C GLN A 914 -30.78 -3.65 -25.62
N LEU A 915 -30.60 -4.60 -24.70
CA LEU A 915 -30.79 -4.38 -23.26
C LEU A 915 -29.55 -3.64 -22.73
N ILE A 916 -29.72 -2.42 -22.21
CA ILE A 916 -28.60 -1.56 -21.77
C ILE A 916 -28.20 -1.88 -20.33
N LYS A 917 -29.16 -1.86 -19.40
CA LYS A 917 -28.94 -2.16 -17.98
C LYS A 917 -30.26 -2.54 -17.30
N ARG A 918 -30.21 -3.31 -16.22
CA ARG A 918 -31.29 -3.35 -15.23
C ARG A 918 -31.14 -2.18 -14.28
N LEU A 919 -32.27 -1.57 -13.94
CA LEU A 919 -32.31 -0.53 -12.93
C LEU A 919 -32.37 -1.19 -11.55
N LEU A 920 -31.60 -0.67 -10.60
CA LEU A 920 -31.74 -1.08 -9.22
C LEU A 920 -32.93 -0.34 -8.57
N ASN A 921 -33.44 -0.89 -7.49
CA ASN A 921 -34.26 -0.16 -6.55
C ASN A 921 -33.36 0.77 -5.73
N SER A 922 -33.95 1.75 -5.03
CA SER A 922 -33.20 2.69 -4.18
C SER A 922 -32.52 2.06 -2.96
N ASP A 923 -32.82 0.78 -2.68
CA ASP A 923 -32.16 -0.04 -1.66
C ASP A 923 -31.00 -0.89 -2.24
N GLY A 924 -30.67 -0.72 -3.53
CA GLY A 924 -29.62 -1.48 -4.22
C GLY A 924 -30.05 -2.89 -4.66
N THR A 925 -31.28 -3.32 -4.37
CA THR A 925 -31.81 -4.60 -4.86
C THR A 925 -32.13 -4.55 -6.35
N SER A 926 -32.11 -5.69 -7.02
CA SER A 926 -32.37 -5.76 -8.45
C SER A 926 -33.87 -5.57 -8.76
N SER A 927 -34.25 -4.49 -9.47
CA SER A 927 -35.66 -4.21 -9.79
C SER A 927 -36.11 -4.95 -11.05
N PRO A 928 -37.40 -5.24 -11.27
CA PRO A 928 -37.87 -5.84 -12.54
C PRO A 928 -37.72 -4.93 -13.78
N ARG A 929 -37.13 -3.74 -13.64
CA ARG A 929 -37.08 -2.69 -14.65
C ARG A 929 -35.76 -2.70 -15.41
N TYR A 930 -35.84 -2.55 -16.73
CA TYR A 930 -34.70 -2.55 -17.64
C TYR A 930 -34.72 -1.32 -18.53
N LEU A 931 -33.54 -0.73 -18.74
CA LEU A 931 -33.32 0.29 -19.74
C LEU A 931 -32.96 -0.41 -21.06
N VAL A 932 -33.71 -0.11 -22.12
CA VAL A 932 -33.48 -0.62 -23.47
C VAL A 932 -33.15 0.51 -24.43
N GLN A 933 -32.36 0.19 -25.46
CA GLN A 933 -31.94 1.16 -26.46
C GLN A 933 -33.07 1.48 -27.44
N GLY A 934 -33.24 2.76 -27.76
CA GLY A 934 -34.27 3.24 -28.67
C GLY A 934 -35.62 3.46 -27.99
N THR A 935 -36.52 4.09 -28.74
CA THR A 935 -37.93 4.28 -28.39
C THR A 935 -38.73 3.05 -28.83
N VAL A 936 -38.90 2.07 -27.95
CA VAL A 936 -39.50 0.76 -28.31
C VAL A 936 -41.02 0.72 -28.23
N GLY A 937 -41.66 1.79 -27.74
CA GLY A 937 -43.11 1.92 -27.60
C GLY A 937 -43.46 3.18 -26.82
N ALA A 938 -44.75 3.45 -26.63
CA ALA A 938 -45.27 4.51 -25.75
C ALA A 938 -45.47 3.99 -24.32
N VAL A 939 -45.50 4.89 -23.33
CA VAL A 939 -45.79 4.51 -21.93
C VAL A 939 -47.13 3.79 -21.83
N GLY A 940 -47.14 2.61 -21.23
CA GLY A 940 -48.29 1.72 -21.11
C GLY A 940 -48.37 0.61 -22.17
N ASP A 941 -47.55 0.66 -23.23
CA ASP A 941 -47.49 -0.41 -24.23
C ASP A 941 -47.05 -1.74 -23.62
N THR A 942 -47.61 -2.85 -24.10
CA THR A 942 -47.22 -4.20 -23.69
C THR A 942 -46.51 -4.89 -24.86
N LEU A 943 -45.17 -4.88 -24.80
CA LEU A 943 -44.30 -5.48 -25.80
C LEU A 943 -44.35 -7.00 -25.70
N THR A 944 -44.48 -7.68 -26.85
CA THR A 944 -44.37 -9.13 -26.96
C THR A 944 -42.96 -9.50 -27.39
N ILE A 945 -42.28 -10.31 -26.58
CA ILE A 945 -40.86 -10.65 -26.74
C ILE A 945 -40.71 -12.16 -26.92
N ASP A 946 -39.89 -12.58 -27.89
CA ASP A 946 -39.58 -13.99 -28.15
C ASP A 946 -38.08 -14.17 -28.37
N GLN A 947 -37.36 -14.57 -27.31
CA GLN A 947 -35.91 -14.74 -27.35
C GLN A 947 -35.46 -15.92 -28.24
N ALA A 948 -36.36 -16.83 -28.64
CA ALA A 948 -36.00 -17.91 -29.59
C ALA A 948 -35.57 -17.38 -30.96
N LYS A 949 -35.95 -16.13 -31.30
CA LYS A 949 -35.65 -15.47 -32.57
C LYS A 949 -34.33 -14.71 -32.61
N VAL A 950 -33.56 -14.70 -31.52
CA VAL A 950 -32.23 -14.05 -31.47
C VAL A 950 -31.23 -14.82 -32.38
N PRO A 951 -30.61 -14.17 -33.39
CA PRO A 951 -29.52 -14.72 -34.20
C PRO A 951 -28.32 -15.23 -33.37
N ALA A 952 -27.49 -16.06 -33.97
CA ALA A 952 -26.41 -16.80 -33.30
C ALA A 952 -25.08 -15.95 -33.13
N TYR A 953 -24.05 -16.33 -32.30
CA TYR A 953 -22.57 -15.90 -32.19
C TYR A 953 -21.33 -16.80 -32.73
N THR A 954 -20.46 -16.41 -33.71
CA THR A 954 -19.37 -17.17 -34.42
C THR A 954 -18.02 -16.75 -33.86
N PHE A 955 -16.95 -17.45 -34.24
CA PHE A 955 -15.58 -17.19 -33.83
C PHE A 955 -14.62 -16.99 -35.02
N TYR A 956 -13.70 -16.03 -34.95
CA TYR A 956 -12.53 -15.90 -35.84
C TYR A 956 -11.23 -16.36 -35.15
N ASN A 957 -10.31 -16.94 -35.93
CA ASN A 957 -8.92 -17.20 -35.53
C ASN A 957 -8.03 -16.16 -36.22
N ASP A 958 -7.35 -15.29 -35.48
CA ASP A 958 -6.38 -14.35 -36.06
C ASP A 958 -4.95 -14.87 -35.86
N ARG A 959 -4.12 -14.88 -36.92
CA ARG A 959 -2.70 -15.30 -36.85
C ARG A 959 -1.77 -14.23 -37.41
N ASN A 960 -0.97 -13.63 -36.54
CA ASN A 960 0.18 -12.82 -36.95
C ASN A 960 1.43 -13.70 -37.12
N PHE A 961 2.03 -13.69 -38.31
CA PHE A 961 3.29 -14.37 -38.59
C PHE A 961 4.42 -13.34 -38.78
N ASN A 962 5.48 -13.41 -37.96
CA ASN A 962 6.67 -12.57 -38.15
C ASN A 962 7.45 -12.93 -39.43
N ALA A 963 7.40 -14.20 -39.84
CA ALA A 963 7.87 -14.71 -41.12
C ALA A 963 7.09 -15.99 -41.48
N VAL A 964 6.68 -16.14 -42.74
CA VAL A 964 6.10 -17.38 -43.26
C VAL A 964 7.11 -17.99 -44.23
N THR A 965 7.70 -19.13 -43.85
CA THR A 965 8.55 -19.94 -44.74
C THR A 965 7.80 -21.22 -45.03
N ALA A 966 7.21 -21.33 -46.22
CA ALA A 966 6.46 -22.50 -46.65
C ALA A 966 6.73 -22.79 -48.14
N ASN A 967 6.88 -24.07 -48.48
CA ASN A 967 7.06 -24.50 -49.88
C ASN A 967 5.77 -24.36 -50.70
N SER A 968 4.61 -24.30 -50.02
CA SER A 968 3.31 -24.03 -50.62
C SER A 968 2.37 -23.42 -49.57
N VAL A 969 1.59 -22.41 -49.95
CA VAL A 969 0.52 -21.82 -49.13
C VAL A 969 -0.80 -22.03 -49.85
N THR A 970 -1.75 -22.73 -49.22
CA THR A 970 -3.10 -22.95 -49.75
C THR A 970 -4.10 -22.10 -48.97
N VAL A 971 -4.82 -21.24 -49.68
CA VAL A 971 -5.86 -20.36 -49.11
C VAL A 971 -7.22 -20.84 -49.62
N ASN A 972 -8.13 -21.23 -48.71
CA ASN A 972 -9.45 -21.76 -49.06
C ASN A 972 -10.54 -20.78 -48.56
N GLY A 973 -11.37 -20.27 -49.48
CA GLY A 973 -12.48 -19.32 -49.19
C GLY A 973 -12.20 -17.88 -49.64
N VAL A 974 -13.03 -16.92 -49.19
CA VAL A 974 -12.81 -15.49 -49.42
C VAL A 974 -11.68 -15.05 -48.50
N SER A 975 -10.51 -14.77 -49.06
CA SER A 975 -9.33 -14.39 -48.28
C SER A 975 -8.42 -13.51 -49.12
N VAL A 976 -7.96 -12.42 -48.51
CA VAL A 976 -7.01 -11.47 -49.09
C VAL A 976 -5.73 -11.59 -48.27
N ALA A 977 -4.62 -11.95 -48.91
CA ALA A 977 -3.30 -11.92 -48.30
C ALA A 977 -2.57 -10.64 -48.74
N THR A 978 -2.40 -9.69 -47.81
CA THR A 978 -1.73 -8.41 -48.09
C THR A 978 -0.43 -8.31 -47.29
N ALA A 979 0.72 -8.26 -47.96
CA ALA A 979 1.99 -7.95 -47.32
C ALA A 979 2.24 -6.44 -47.37
N HIS A 980 2.11 -5.74 -46.24
CA HIS A 980 2.46 -4.33 -46.12
C HIS A 980 3.95 -4.15 -45.77
N ARG A 981 4.73 -3.61 -46.69
CA ARG A 981 5.94 -2.81 -46.39
C ARG A 981 5.72 -1.41 -46.94
N SER A 982 6.26 -0.38 -46.30
CA SER A 982 5.86 1.03 -46.53
C SER A 982 6.11 1.60 -47.95
N THR A 983 6.63 0.80 -48.90
CA THR A 983 7.04 1.26 -50.23
C THR A 983 6.45 0.43 -51.37
N VAL A 984 6.19 -0.86 -51.15
CA VAL A 984 5.59 -1.77 -52.14
C VAL A 984 4.72 -2.80 -51.41
N SER A 985 3.48 -3.01 -51.87
CA SER A 985 2.63 -4.12 -51.42
C SER A 985 2.09 -4.92 -52.60
N MET A 986 1.86 -6.22 -52.34
CA MET A 986 1.29 -7.17 -53.29
C MET A 986 0.08 -7.83 -52.64
N GLY A 987 -1.04 -7.82 -53.36
CA GLY A 987 -2.27 -8.52 -52.98
C GLY A 987 -2.51 -9.72 -53.89
N ILE A 988 -2.84 -10.87 -53.31
CA ILE A 988 -3.38 -12.02 -54.05
C ILE A 988 -4.79 -12.26 -53.49
N GLY A 989 -5.80 -12.06 -54.34
CA GLY A 989 -7.21 -12.14 -53.96
C GLY A 989 -8.01 -13.10 -54.84
N TYR A 990 -8.95 -13.81 -54.22
CA TYR A 990 -10.00 -14.57 -54.89
C TYR A 990 -11.33 -13.85 -54.66
N GLY A 991 -11.83 -13.12 -55.66
CA GLY A 991 -13.21 -12.66 -55.65
C GLY A 991 -14.14 -13.87 -55.83
N GLY A 992 -15.22 -13.94 -55.04
CA GLY A 992 -16.31 -14.89 -55.28
C GLY A 992 -16.85 -14.80 -56.72
N ALA A 993 -17.72 -15.72 -57.12
CA ALA A 993 -18.09 -16.11 -58.49
C ALA A 993 -18.34 -15.02 -59.58
N SER A 994 -18.31 -13.71 -59.29
CA SER A 994 -18.39 -12.62 -60.28
C SER A 994 -17.27 -11.57 -60.20
N GLY A 995 -16.20 -11.77 -59.41
CA GLY A 995 -15.09 -10.79 -59.27
C GLY A 995 -13.88 -11.06 -60.16
N VAL A 996 -13.15 -9.99 -60.52
CA VAL A 996 -11.92 -10.04 -61.34
C VAL A 996 -10.82 -10.84 -60.62
N LYS A 997 -10.22 -11.82 -61.31
CA LYS A 997 -9.10 -12.62 -60.81
C LYS A 997 -7.78 -11.95 -61.20
N ALA A 998 -7.18 -11.21 -60.27
CA ALA A 998 -5.97 -10.45 -60.52
C ALA A 998 -4.88 -10.66 -59.46
N ALA A 999 -3.62 -10.62 -59.90
CA ALA A 999 -2.49 -10.31 -59.04
C ALA A 999 -2.16 -8.83 -59.20
N GLU A 1000 -2.13 -8.10 -58.08
CA GLU A 1000 -2.11 -6.64 -58.08
C GLU A 1000 -0.92 -6.09 -57.29
N TRP A 1001 -0.25 -5.10 -57.87
CA TRP A 1001 0.87 -4.41 -57.24
C TRP A 1001 0.54 -2.94 -56.99
N TYR A 1002 0.81 -2.52 -55.75
CA TYR A 1002 0.57 -1.17 -55.26
C TYR A 1002 1.91 -0.54 -54.89
N PHE A 1003 2.13 0.70 -55.34
CA PHE A 1003 3.35 1.45 -55.07
C PHE A 1003 3.04 2.65 -54.17
N ASN A 1004 3.97 3.02 -53.28
CA ASN A 1004 3.89 4.17 -52.38
C ASN A 1004 2.63 4.23 -51.49
N GLY A 1005 2.07 3.08 -51.12
CA GLY A 1005 0.91 3.01 -50.23
C GLY A 1005 -0.41 3.52 -50.83
N GLY A 1006 -0.47 3.71 -52.16
CA GLY A 1006 -1.72 4.03 -52.84
C GLY A 1006 -2.71 2.88 -52.84
N ILE A 1007 -4.01 3.19 -52.94
CA ILE A 1007 -5.12 2.23 -52.95
C ILE A 1007 -5.54 1.77 -54.37
N THR A 1008 -4.87 2.28 -55.41
CA THR A 1008 -5.11 1.92 -56.81
C THR A 1008 -3.94 1.09 -57.33
N PRO A 1009 -4.16 -0.09 -57.92
CA PRO A 1009 -3.06 -0.92 -58.43
C PRO A 1009 -2.39 -0.25 -59.63
N SER A 1010 -1.07 -0.10 -59.57
CA SER A 1010 -0.28 0.52 -60.64
C SER A 1010 0.02 -0.48 -61.77
N HIS A 1011 0.05 -1.77 -61.44
CA HIS A 1011 0.24 -2.88 -62.36
C HIS A 1011 -0.66 -4.03 -61.94
N ARG A 1012 -1.20 -4.78 -62.91
CA ARG A 1012 -1.95 -6.00 -62.63
C ARG A 1012 -1.80 -7.07 -63.72
N LEU A 1013 -1.81 -8.33 -63.28
CA LEU A 1013 -2.01 -9.50 -64.16
C LEU A 1013 -3.45 -9.96 -63.99
N VAL A 1014 -4.24 -9.88 -65.06
CA VAL A 1014 -5.67 -10.21 -65.03
C VAL A 1014 -5.92 -11.45 -65.86
N ALA A 1015 -6.56 -12.46 -65.27
CA ALA A 1015 -7.10 -13.58 -66.04
C ALA A 1015 -8.36 -13.09 -66.79
N SER A 1016 -8.14 -12.52 -67.98
CA SER A 1016 -9.16 -11.88 -68.80
C SER A 1016 -10.09 -12.87 -69.50
N SER A 1017 -9.67 -14.12 -69.66
CA SER A 1017 -10.53 -15.23 -70.10
C SER A 1017 -9.97 -16.58 -69.66
N ALA A 1018 -10.71 -17.67 -69.92
CA ALA A 1018 -10.24 -19.03 -69.65
C ALA A 1018 -8.95 -19.42 -70.40
N SER A 1019 -8.59 -18.70 -71.47
CA SER A 1019 -7.43 -18.99 -72.32
C SER A 1019 -6.49 -17.80 -72.50
N GLY A 1020 -6.69 -16.71 -71.74
CA GLY A 1020 -5.95 -15.45 -71.93
C GLY A 1020 -5.68 -14.74 -70.61
N MET A 1021 -4.48 -14.20 -70.50
CA MET A 1021 -4.07 -13.31 -69.42
C MET A 1021 -3.66 -11.97 -70.03
N THR A 1022 -4.20 -10.89 -69.50
CA THR A 1022 -3.82 -9.53 -69.89
C THR A 1022 -2.83 -9.00 -68.86
N LEU A 1023 -1.71 -8.46 -69.34
CA LEU A 1023 -0.81 -7.65 -68.53
C LEU A 1023 -1.21 -6.18 -68.70
N GLU A 1024 -1.69 -5.56 -67.63
CA GLU A 1024 -1.99 -4.14 -67.59
C GLU A 1024 -0.87 -3.42 -66.84
N ALA A 1025 0.00 -2.76 -67.61
CA ALA A 1025 1.05 -1.89 -67.09
C ALA A 1025 0.79 -0.48 -67.64
N GLY A 1026 0.75 0.54 -66.78
CA GLY A 1026 0.60 1.94 -67.19
C GLY A 1026 1.84 2.53 -67.89
N GLY A 1027 2.68 1.71 -68.54
CA GLY A 1027 3.99 2.10 -69.08
C GLY A 1027 4.71 0.97 -69.85
N ASN A 1028 6.04 0.93 -69.77
CA ASN A 1028 6.89 0.01 -70.55
C ASN A 1028 6.90 -1.43 -69.98
N PHE A 1029 6.83 -2.44 -70.86
CA PHE A 1029 7.11 -3.84 -70.50
C PHE A 1029 8.56 -4.20 -70.83
N SER A 1030 9.34 -4.54 -69.81
CA SER A 1030 10.76 -4.93 -69.95
C SER A 1030 10.94 -6.41 -69.60
N VAL A 1031 11.54 -7.17 -70.52
CA VAL A 1031 11.87 -8.59 -70.34
C VAL A 1031 13.38 -8.73 -70.26
N VAL A 1032 13.88 -9.35 -69.19
CA VAL A 1032 15.30 -9.69 -69.01
C VAL A 1032 15.51 -11.13 -69.49
N GLY A 1033 15.63 -11.31 -70.80
CA GLY A 1033 15.77 -12.61 -71.45
C GLY A 1033 15.10 -12.68 -72.83
N ASN A 1034 14.97 -13.89 -73.38
CA ASN A 1034 14.28 -14.11 -74.65
C ASN A 1034 12.76 -14.18 -74.45
N THR A 1035 12.02 -13.57 -75.36
CA THR A 1035 10.57 -13.81 -75.51
C THR A 1035 10.35 -14.81 -76.64
N PHE A 1036 9.74 -15.96 -76.34
CA PHE A 1036 9.53 -17.04 -77.32
C PHE A 1036 8.12 -17.65 -77.19
N PRO A 1037 7.54 -18.16 -78.28
CA PRO A 1037 6.25 -18.84 -78.23
C PRO A 1037 6.35 -20.17 -77.47
N ALA A 1038 5.26 -20.57 -76.81
CA ALA A 1038 5.21 -21.85 -76.08
C ALA A 1038 5.26 -23.09 -76.99
N ALA A 1039 4.92 -22.93 -78.28
CA ALA A 1039 4.98 -23.97 -79.30
C ALA A 1039 5.70 -23.43 -80.53
N ASP A 1040 6.69 -24.19 -81.02
CA ASP A 1040 7.48 -23.84 -82.20
C ASP A 1040 6.59 -23.76 -83.47
N GLY A 1041 6.86 -22.78 -84.33
CA GLY A 1041 6.14 -22.56 -85.59
C GLY A 1041 4.62 -22.32 -85.52
N THR A 1042 4.03 -22.17 -84.34
CA THR A 1042 2.56 -22.21 -84.16
C THR A 1042 1.90 -20.84 -83.95
N TYR A 1043 2.57 -19.92 -83.23
CA TYR A 1043 1.97 -18.63 -82.86
C TYR A 1043 2.56 -17.46 -83.64
N SER A 1044 1.69 -16.55 -84.08
CA SER A 1044 2.07 -15.30 -84.74
C SER A 1044 2.41 -14.20 -83.73
N LEU A 1045 3.32 -13.29 -84.09
CA LEU A 1045 3.57 -12.07 -83.35
C LEU A 1045 2.69 -10.94 -83.90
N GLY A 1046 1.61 -10.63 -83.19
CA GLY A 1046 0.55 -9.73 -83.66
C GLY A 1046 -0.54 -10.48 -84.45
N THR A 1047 -1.59 -9.75 -84.83
CA THR A 1047 -2.73 -10.28 -85.60
C THR A 1047 -3.00 -9.38 -86.82
N PRO A 1048 -3.79 -9.83 -87.83
CA PRO A 1048 -4.10 -9.00 -89.00
C PRO A 1048 -4.66 -7.61 -88.66
N SER A 1049 -5.41 -7.51 -87.56
CA SER A 1049 -5.98 -6.27 -87.06
C SER A 1049 -5.23 -5.63 -85.88
N GLY A 1050 -4.25 -6.34 -85.31
CA GLY A 1050 -3.43 -5.93 -84.17
C GLY A 1050 -1.96 -5.94 -84.56
N ARG A 1051 -1.63 -5.15 -85.60
CA ARG A 1051 -0.31 -5.10 -86.22
C ARG A 1051 0.64 -4.26 -85.39
N TRP A 1052 1.88 -4.73 -85.26
CA TRP A 1052 2.96 -3.92 -84.75
C TRP A 1052 3.28 -2.81 -85.76
N SER A 1053 3.45 -1.58 -85.29
CA SER A 1053 3.81 -0.46 -86.17
C SER A 1053 5.20 -0.63 -86.79
N GLN A 1054 6.15 -1.20 -86.02
CA GLN A 1054 7.52 -1.51 -86.45
C GLN A 1054 8.21 -2.47 -85.48
N VAL A 1055 9.27 -3.13 -85.96
CA VAL A 1055 10.17 -3.96 -85.14
C VAL A 1055 11.58 -3.38 -85.22
N PHE A 1056 12.11 -2.91 -84.09
CA PHE A 1056 13.52 -2.50 -83.98
C PHE A 1056 14.36 -3.70 -83.52
N ALA A 1057 15.16 -4.27 -84.42
CA ALA A 1057 16.06 -5.38 -84.13
C ALA A 1057 17.49 -5.06 -84.58
N SER A 1058 18.49 -5.53 -83.84
CA SER A 1058 19.91 -5.34 -84.20
C SER A 1058 20.33 -6.20 -85.40
N ASN A 1059 19.74 -7.39 -85.55
CA ASN A 1059 19.93 -8.28 -86.69
C ASN A 1059 18.59 -8.51 -87.41
N SER A 1060 18.64 -8.87 -88.69
CA SER A 1060 17.47 -9.25 -89.49
C SER A 1060 16.76 -10.50 -88.94
N VAL A 1061 15.49 -10.68 -89.33
CA VAL A 1061 14.69 -11.85 -88.95
C VAL A 1061 15.30 -13.12 -89.56
N ILE A 1062 15.38 -14.19 -88.78
CA ILE A 1062 15.84 -15.51 -89.25
C ILE A 1062 14.62 -16.31 -89.71
N GLY A 1063 14.52 -16.57 -91.01
CA GLY A 1063 13.56 -17.52 -91.59
C GLY A 1063 14.20 -18.88 -91.85
N THR A 1064 13.73 -19.94 -91.19
CA THR A 1064 14.29 -21.30 -91.36
C THR A 1064 14.11 -21.78 -92.80
N SER A 1065 15.21 -22.11 -93.48
CA SER A 1065 15.22 -22.61 -94.86
C SER A 1065 16.02 -23.91 -95.02
N ASP A 1066 15.76 -24.87 -94.12
CA ASP A 1066 16.39 -26.19 -94.11
C ASP A 1066 15.81 -27.08 -95.23
N GLU A 1067 16.69 -27.81 -95.94
CA GLU A 1067 16.29 -28.69 -97.06
C GLU A 1067 15.45 -29.89 -96.61
N THR A 1068 15.63 -30.38 -95.37
CA THR A 1068 14.91 -31.55 -94.84
C THR A 1068 13.42 -31.28 -94.63
N HIS A 1069 13.05 -30.01 -94.56
CA HIS A 1069 11.69 -29.53 -94.30
C HIS A 1069 10.99 -28.99 -95.56
N LYS A 1070 11.60 -29.12 -96.74
CA LYS A 1070 11.08 -28.58 -98.00
C LYS A 1070 10.95 -29.65 -99.08
N THR A 1071 10.00 -29.46 -99.99
CA THR A 1071 9.98 -30.22 -101.25
C THR A 1071 11.20 -29.83 -102.09
N ARG A 1072 11.64 -30.73 -102.99
CA ARG A 1072 12.81 -30.47 -103.84
C ARG A 1072 12.58 -29.19 -104.67
N PRO A 1073 13.42 -28.15 -104.55
CA PRO A 1073 13.21 -26.90 -105.28
C PRO A 1073 13.22 -27.12 -106.80
N ARG A 1074 12.27 -26.51 -107.50
CA ARG A 1074 12.22 -26.51 -108.97
C ARG A 1074 12.79 -25.22 -109.57
N ALA A 1075 13.14 -25.30 -110.85
CA ALA A 1075 13.36 -24.11 -111.66
C ALA A 1075 12.04 -23.34 -111.86
N ASP A 1076 12.15 -22.04 -112.06
CA ASP A 1076 11.05 -21.20 -112.52
C ASP A 1076 10.68 -21.57 -113.96
N THR A 1077 9.38 -21.48 -114.25
CA THR A 1077 8.83 -21.62 -115.59
C THR A 1077 8.97 -20.31 -116.35
N PRO A 1078 8.97 -20.31 -117.69
CA PRO A 1078 9.04 -19.08 -118.47
C PRO A 1078 7.95 -18.06 -118.12
N ALA A 1079 6.73 -18.53 -117.83
CA ALA A 1079 5.63 -17.65 -117.41
C ALA A 1079 5.90 -16.97 -116.07
N GLU A 1080 6.47 -17.69 -115.10
CA GLU A 1080 6.90 -17.11 -113.82
C GLU A 1080 8.06 -16.14 -114.00
N THR A 1081 9.06 -16.49 -114.78
CA THR A 1081 10.18 -15.60 -115.11
C THR A 1081 9.66 -14.30 -115.72
N ASP A 1082 8.75 -14.37 -116.67
CA ASP A 1082 8.20 -13.19 -117.35
C ASP A 1082 7.31 -12.35 -116.43
N ALA A 1083 6.43 -13.00 -115.66
CA ALA A 1083 5.55 -12.34 -114.71
C ALA A 1083 6.33 -11.59 -113.62
N TYR A 1084 7.27 -12.25 -112.95
CA TYR A 1084 8.04 -11.62 -111.88
C TYR A 1084 9.04 -10.58 -112.40
N TYR A 1085 9.53 -10.72 -113.63
CA TYR A 1085 10.31 -9.66 -114.27
C TYR A 1085 9.45 -8.41 -114.52
N GLU A 1086 8.23 -8.57 -115.03
CA GLU A 1086 7.30 -7.45 -115.23
C GLU A 1086 6.83 -6.84 -113.90
N ILE A 1087 6.60 -7.65 -112.86
CA ILE A 1087 6.32 -7.16 -111.50
C ILE A 1087 7.47 -6.28 -110.99
N GLY A 1088 8.73 -6.67 -111.24
CA GLY A 1088 9.90 -5.86 -110.90
C GLY A 1088 10.00 -4.52 -111.64
N GLN A 1089 9.24 -4.34 -112.72
CA GLN A 1089 9.18 -3.11 -113.51
C GLN A 1089 7.98 -2.22 -113.15
N LEU A 1090 7.07 -2.68 -112.30
CA LEU A 1090 5.92 -1.89 -111.86
C LEU A 1090 6.37 -0.62 -111.12
N PRO A 1091 5.61 0.50 -111.21
CA PRO A 1091 5.86 1.68 -110.41
C PRO A 1091 5.86 1.33 -108.91
N GLY A 1092 6.96 1.66 -108.23
CA GLY A 1092 7.24 1.14 -106.90
C GLY A 1092 7.67 2.18 -105.89
N VAL A 1093 7.19 3.43 -105.97
CA VAL A 1093 7.43 4.47 -104.96
C VAL A 1093 6.09 5.08 -104.56
N TRP A 1094 5.78 5.12 -103.25
CA TRP A 1094 4.50 5.57 -102.71
C TRP A 1094 4.63 6.09 -101.28
N GLN A 1095 3.63 6.84 -100.78
CA GLN A 1095 3.51 7.32 -99.41
C GLN A 1095 2.22 6.78 -98.78
N TRP A 1096 2.20 6.56 -97.47
CA TRP A 1096 0.95 6.25 -96.77
C TRP A 1096 0.03 7.47 -96.78
N LEU A 1097 -1.24 7.31 -97.19
CA LEU A 1097 -2.19 8.42 -97.25
C LEU A 1097 -2.40 9.07 -95.87
N GLU A 1098 -2.49 8.29 -94.80
CA GLU A 1098 -2.59 8.82 -93.43
C GLU A 1098 -1.42 9.73 -93.05
N LYS A 1099 -0.23 9.44 -93.57
CA LYS A 1099 0.96 10.28 -93.36
C LYS A 1099 1.02 11.46 -94.31
N TYR A 1100 0.71 11.26 -95.59
CA TYR A 1100 0.66 12.32 -96.59
C TYR A 1100 -0.39 13.39 -96.26
N MET A 1101 -1.54 13.00 -95.72
CA MET A 1101 -2.58 13.95 -95.29
C MET A 1101 -2.14 14.87 -94.15
N VAL A 1102 -1.17 14.44 -93.33
CA VAL A 1102 -0.65 15.21 -92.19
C VAL A 1102 0.65 15.93 -92.54
N GLU A 1103 1.55 15.26 -93.23
CA GLU A 1103 2.94 15.69 -93.47
C GLU A 1103 3.14 16.25 -94.89
N GLY A 1104 2.13 16.15 -95.78
CA GLY A 1104 2.23 16.61 -97.17
C GLY A 1104 3.35 15.92 -97.94
N ASP A 1105 4.04 16.68 -98.79
CA ASP A 1105 5.19 16.17 -99.56
C ASP A 1105 6.38 15.73 -98.68
N ASP A 1106 6.40 16.08 -97.39
CA ASP A 1106 7.43 15.64 -96.44
C ASP A 1106 7.20 14.21 -95.92
N ALA A 1107 6.04 13.60 -96.18
CA ALA A 1107 5.79 12.21 -95.83
C ALA A 1107 6.85 11.30 -96.49
N ARG A 1108 7.35 10.31 -95.75
CA ARG A 1108 8.47 9.48 -96.24
C ARG A 1108 8.05 8.64 -97.45
N LEU A 1109 8.89 8.63 -98.47
CA LEU A 1109 8.75 7.76 -99.63
C LEU A 1109 9.08 6.31 -99.23
N HIS A 1110 8.14 5.40 -99.48
CA HIS A 1110 8.31 3.96 -99.37
C HIS A 1110 8.47 3.34 -100.76
N SER A 1111 9.14 2.19 -100.85
CA SER A 1111 9.35 1.51 -102.12
C SER A 1111 8.85 0.06 -102.14
N GLY A 1112 8.34 -0.34 -103.31
CA GLY A 1112 7.72 -1.62 -103.64
C GLY A 1112 6.41 -1.41 -104.41
N PRO A 1113 6.01 -2.35 -105.29
CA PRO A 1113 4.72 -2.28 -105.97
C PRO A 1113 3.55 -2.42 -104.98
N THR A 1114 2.33 -2.13 -105.44
CA THR A 1114 1.12 -2.52 -104.71
C THR A 1114 0.78 -3.98 -105.01
N VAL A 1115 0.12 -4.66 -104.05
CA VAL A 1115 -0.21 -6.09 -104.18
C VAL A 1115 -1.14 -6.34 -105.37
N GLN A 1116 -2.14 -5.48 -105.52
CA GLN A 1116 -3.13 -5.59 -106.58
C GLN A 1116 -2.53 -5.41 -107.98
N ALA A 1117 -1.54 -4.50 -108.15
CA ALA A 1117 -0.88 -4.32 -109.44
C ALA A 1117 -0.05 -5.57 -109.82
N ALA A 1118 0.63 -6.18 -108.86
CA ALA A 1118 1.35 -7.42 -109.10
C ALA A 1118 0.40 -8.61 -109.38
N ILE A 1119 -0.76 -8.68 -108.72
CA ILE A 1119 -1.81 -9.66 -109.02
C ILE A 1119 -2.24 -9.56 -110.49
N ALA A 1120 -2.48 -8.35 -111.01
CA ALA A 1120 -2.86 -8.15 -112.40
C ALA A 1120 -1.80 -8.67 -113.39
N VAL A 1121 -0.51 -8.59 -113.04
CA VAL A 1121 0.57 -9.17 -113.84
C VAL A 1121 0.56 -10.70 -113.76
N MET A 1122 0.35 -11.30 -112.59
CA MET A 1122 0.23 -12.76 -112.45
C MET A 1122 -0.90 -13.29 -113.34
N ASP A 1123 -2.07 -12.66 -113.29
CA ASP A 1123 -3.24 -13.01 -114.11
C ASP A 1123 -2.94 -12.91 -115.61
N LYS A 1124 -2.21 -11.86 -116.04
CA LYS A 1124 -1.80 -11.64 -117.44
C LYS A 1124 -0.98 -12.81 -118.00
N TYR A 1125 -0.13 -13.42 -117.17
CA TYR A 1125 0.68 -14.58 -117.56
C TYR A 1125 0.01 -15.93 -117.24
N GLY A 1126 -1.25 -15.91 -116.80
CA GLY A 1126 -2.02 -17.12 -116.49
C GLY A 1126 -1.60 -17.83 -115.20
N LEU A 1127 -0.99 -17.10 -114.25
CA LEU A 1127 -0.55 -17.62 -112.96
C LEU A 1127 -1.55 -17.23 -111.87
N ASP A 1128 -2.03 -18.19 -111.06
CA ASP A 1128 -2.85 -17.87 -109.89
C ASP A 1128 -1.97 -17.40 -108.73
N TRP A 1129 -2.04 -16.10 -108.41
CA TRP A 1129 -1.26 -15.49 -107.34
C TRP A 1129 -1.47 -16.16 -105.96
N ARG A 1130 -2.60 -16.82 -105.73
CA ARG A 1130 -2.92 -17.49 -104.45
C ARG A 1130 -2.04 -18.72 -104.21
N GLU A 1131 -1.45 -19.27 -105.26
CA GLU A 1131 -0.48 -20.37 -105.15
C GLU A 1131 0.93 -19.90 -104.76
N TYR A 1132 1.16 -18.57 -104.69
CA TYR A 1132 2.45 -17.97 -104.38
C TYR A 1132 2.40 -17.24 -103.04
N SER A 1133 3.18 -17.73 -102.07
CA SER A 1133 3.27 -17.17 -100.72
C SER A 1133 3.81 -15.75 -100.63
N ALA A 1134 4.39 -15.22 -101.73
CA ALA A 1134 4.74 -13.82 -101.83
C ALA A 1134 3.52 -12.89 -101.64
N PHE A 1135 2.33 -13.35 -102.02
CA PHE A 1135 1.06 -12.63 -101.89
C PHE A 1135 0.29 -13.15 -100.68
N CYS A 1136 -0.27 -12.24 -99.89
CA CYS A 1136 -1.09 -12.56 -98.73
C CYS A 1136 -2.41 -11.78 -98.79
N TYR A 1137 -3.50 -12.44 -98.41
CA TYR A 1137 -4.81 -11.85 -98.24
C TYR A 1137 -5.40 -12.38 -96.94
N ASP A 1138 -5.71 -11.46 -96.02
CA ASP A 1138 -6.36 -11.76 -94.75
C ASP A 1138 -7.65 -10.95 -94.65
N GLU A 1139 -8.74 -11.58 -94.22
CA GLU A 1139 -10.03 -10.92 -93.98
C GLU A 1139 -10.51 -11.16 -92.55
N TRP A 1140 -11.28 -10.21 -92.03
CA TRP A 1140 -11.84 -10.27 -90.68
C TRP A 1140 -13.26 -9.69 -90.64
N ASP A 1141 -14.09 -10.27 -89.79
CA ASP A 1141 -15.47 -9.83 -89.59
C ASP A 1141 -15.57 -8.51 -88.79
N ALA A 1142 -16.75 -7.89 -88.92
CA ALA A 1142 -17.13 -6.71 -88.14
C ALA A 1142 -17.25 -7.06 -86.66
N GLN A 1143 -16.83 -6.14 -85.80
CA GLN A 1143 -16.87 -6.25 -84.35
C GLN A 1143 -17.48 -4.97 -83.78
N ASP A 1144 -18.56 -5.10 -82.99
CA ASP A 1144 -19.23 -3.94 -82.38
C ASP A 1144 -18.34 -3.22 -81.35
N ALA A 1145 -18.63 -1.94 -81.12
CA ALA A 1145 -17.94 -1.15 -80.08
C ALA A 1145 -18.21 -1.74 -78.70
N ILE A 1146 -17.16 -1.95 -77.91
CA ILE A 1146 -17.30 -2.35 -76.51
C ILE A 1146 -17.38 -1.06 -75.69
N ILE A 1147 -18.58 -0.75 -75.19
CA ILE A 1147 -18.88 0.48 -74.46
C ILE A 1147 -19.14 0.13 -72.99
N GLU A 1148 -18.41 0.77 -72.09
CA GLU A 1148 -18.67 0.77 -70.65
C GLU A 1148 -19.52 1.99 -70.29
N THR A 1149 -20.60 1.81 -69.53
CA THR A 1149 -21.49 2.90 -69.11
C THR A 1149 -21.67 2.92 -67.59
N TRP A 1150 -21.74 4.11 -67.00
CA TRP A 1150 -22.04 4.31 -65.57
C TRP A 1150 -23.04 5.45 -65.35
N ASP A 1151 -23.79 5.40 -64.25
CA ASP A 1151 -24.83 6.36 -63.86
C ASP A 1151 -24.29 7.53 -63.00
N ASP A 1152 -25.14 8.52 -62.72
CA ASP A 1152 -24.82 9.66 -61.86
C ASP A 1152 -24.50 9.21 -60.42
N GLU A 1153 -23.36 9.65 -59.90
CA GLU A 1153 -22.88 9.36 -58.55
C GLU A 1153 -22.92 10.63 -57.68
N TRP A 1154 -23.67 10.59 -56.57
CA TRP A 1154 -23.94 11.76 -55.71
C TRP A 1154 -23.40 11.59 -54.30
N GLU A 1155 -22.84 12.67 -53.74
CA GLU A 1155 -22.53 12.79 -52.32
C GLU A 1155 -23.69 13.51 -51.62
N VAL A 1156 -24.21 12.95 -50.54
CA VAL A 1156 -25.32 13.54 -49.76
C VAL A 1156 -24.81 13.93 -48.39
N ILE A 1157 -24.82 15.23 -48.08
CA ILE A 1157 -24.54 15.76 -46.74
C ILE A 1157 -25.90 16.03 -46.05
N PRO A 1158 -26.28 15.26 -45.01
CA PRO A 1158 -27.56 15.43 -44.34
C PRO A 1158 -27.65 16.80 -43.65
N GLY A 1159 -28.80 17.47 -43.79
CA GLY A 1159 -29.08 18.74 -43.14
C GLY A 1159 -29.48 18.57 -41.66
N THR A 1160 -29.28 19.61 -40.86
CA THR A 1160 -29.72 19.66 -39.45
C THR A 1160 -30.96 20.55 -39.30
N PRO A 1161 -32.04 20.08 -38.63
CA PRO A 1161 -33.28 20.85 -38.46
C PRO A 1161 -33.12 22.02 -37.47
N ALA A 1162 -34.06 22.96 -37.50
CA ALA A 1162 -34.08 24.13 -36.61
C ALA A 1162 -34.39 23.73 -35.17
N GLU A 1163 -33.70 24.34 -34.21
CA GLU A 1163 -33.97 24.16 -32.78
C GLU A 1163 -34.89 25.29 -32.28
N LEU A 1164 -35.96 24.93 -31.57
CA LEU A 1164 -36.97 25.85 -31.03
C LEU A 1164 -36.97 25.83 -29.49
N ASP A 1165 -37.33 26.95 -28.86
CA ASP A 1165 -37.61 26.99 -27.41
C ASP A 1165 -39.01 26.48 -27.05
N GLU A 1166 -39.31 26.34 -25.75
CA GLU A 1166 -40.61 25.85 -25.24
C GLU A 1166 -41.80 26.75 -25.57
N ALA A 1167 -41.58 27.99 -26.04
CA ALA A 1167 -42.63 28.88 -26.53
C ALA A 1167 -42.80 28.84 -28.06
N GLY A 1168 -42.00 28.04 -28.76
CA GLY A 1168 -42.05 27.86 -30.21
C GLY A 1168 -41.27 28.91 -31.02
N ASN A 1169 -40.34 29.65 -30.39
CA ASN A 1169 -39.47 30.59 -31.12
C ASN A 1169 -38.19 29.89 -31.59
N VAL A 1170 -37.70 30.26 -32.77
CA VAL A 1170 -36.49 29.66 -33.37
C VAL A 1170 -35.23 30.16 -32.67
N LEU A 1171 -34.46 29.23 -32.08
CA LEU A 1171 -33.15 29.49 -31.47
C LEU A 1171 -32.00 29.32 -32.47
N VAL A 1172 -32.10 28.32 -33.36
CA VAL A 1172 -31.11 28.06 -34.43
C VAL A 1172 -31.85 27.67 -35.71
N GLU A 1173 -31.52 28.29 -36.84
CA GLU A 1173 -32.17 28.01 -38.13
C GLU A 1173 -31.71 26.67 -38.75
N ALA A 1174 -32.61 26.02 -39.49
CA ALA A 1174 -32.33 24.75 -40.16
C ALA A 1174 -31.33 24.92 -41.30
N VAL A 1175 -30.39 23.97 -41.42
CA VAL A 1175 -29.50 23.84 -42.57
C VAL A 1175 -30.00 22.69 -43.45
N PRO A 1176 -30.33 22.92 -44.73
CA PRO A 1176 -30.89 21.87 -45.61
C PRO A 1176 -29.84 20.85 -46.09
N GLU A 1177 -30.30 19.62 -46.36
CA GLU A 1177 -29.48 18.57 -46.99
C GLU A 1177 -28.97 19.05 -48.35
N THR A 1178 -27.66 18.95 -48.57
CA THR A 1178 -27.05 19.33 -49.84
C THR A 1178 -26.51 18.09 -50.55
N ARG A 1179 -26.88 17.92 -51.82
CA ARG A 1179 -26.40 16.86 -52.70
C ARG A 1179 -25.46 17.43 -53.73
N THR A 1180 -24.24 16.91 -53.81
CA THR A 1180 -23.23 17.36 -54.77
C THR A 1180 -22.89 16.21 -55.72
N LEU A 1181 -22.98 16.45 -57.03
CA LEU A 1181 -22.70 15.45 -58.05
C LEU A 1181 -21.19 15.19 -58.09
N ILE A 1182 -20.77 13.98 -57.74
CA ILE A 1182 -19.36 13.57 -57.72
C ILE A 1182 -18.91 13.19 -59.12
N ARG A 1183 -19.79 12.48 -59.86
CA ARG A 1183 -19.53 12.03 -61.22
C ARG A 1183 -20.83 11.97 -62.00
N ALA A 1184 -20.88 12.65 -63.14
CA ALA A 1184 -22.02 12.56 -64.05
C ALA A 1184 -22.01 11.22 -64.81
N ALA A 1185 -23.19 10.71 -65.13
CA ALA A 1185 -23.41 9.54 -65.95
C ALA A 1185 -22.67 9.70 -67.28
N GLY A 1186 -21.98 8.65 -67.70
CA GLY A 1186 -21.12 8.71 -68.87
C GLY A 1186 -20.87 7.33 -69.46
N SER A 1187 -20.51 7.32 -70.74
CA SER A 1187 -20.08 6.13 -71.45
C SER A 1187 -18.64 6.32 -71.93
N ASN A 1188 -17.85 5.25 -71.88
CA ASN A 1188 -16.50 5.23 -72.42
C ASN A 1188 -16.34 4.06 -73.38
N VAL A 1189 -15.87 4.33 -74.58
CA VAL A 1189 -15.64 3.31 -75.61
C VAL A 1189 -14.28 2.68 -75.33
N ILE A 1190 -14.27 1.44 -74.83
CA ILE A 1190 -13.05 0.71 -74.50
C ILE A 1190 -12.38 0.18 -75.78
N GLN A 1191 -13.20 -0.18 -76.77
CA GLN A 1191 -12.74 -0.58 -78.09
C GLN A 1191 -13.76 -0.08 -79.11
N GLU A 1192 -13.31 0.72 -80.09
CA GLU A 1192 -14.19 1.26 -81.13
C GLU A 1192 -14.75 0.13 -82.01
N ALA A 1193 -15.96 0.35 -82.55
CA ALA A 1193 -16.57 -0.57 -83.50
C ALA A 1193 -15.66 -0.69 -84.71
N ARG A 1194 -15.35 -1.92 -85.10
CA ARG A 1194 -14.52 -2.23 -86.25
C ARG A 1194 -15.38 -2.83 -87.33
N GLU A 1195 -15.42 -2.22 -88.50
CA GLU A 1195 -16.11 -2.82 -89.64
C GLU A 1195 -15.37 -4.06 -90.18
N ALA A 1196 -16.12 -4.94 -90.85
CA ALA A 1196 -15.52 -6.05 -91.58
C ALA A 1196 -14.57 -5.49 -92.63
N GLY A 1197 -13.40 -6.11 -92.77
CA GLY A 1197 -12.35 -5.60 -93.63
C GLY A 1197 -11.45 -6.70 -94.13
N SER A 1198 -10.67 -6.38 -95.16
CA SER A 1198 -9.62 -7.26 -95.65
C SER A 1198 -8.38 -6.47 -96.03
N VAL A 1199 -7.23 -7.13 -95.96
CA VAL A 1199 -5.94 -6.53 -96.30
C VAL A 1199 -5.16 -7.44 -97.22
N TYR A 1200 -4.64 -6.84 -98.28
CA TYR A 1200 -3.64 -7.47 -99.13
C TYR A 1200 -2.26 -7.07 -98.64
N ALA A 1201 -1.36 -8.04 -98.50
CA ALA A 1201 0.02 -7.81 -98.09
C ALA A 1201 1.00 -8.62 -98.93
N PHE A 1202 2.27 -8.22 -98.90
CA PHE A 1202 3.36 -8.98 -99.48
C PHE A 1202 4.25 -9.59 -98.40
N ARG A 1203 4.70 -10.83 -98.61
CA ARG A 1203 5.97 -11.29 -98.04
C ARG A 1203 7.10 -10.74 -98.90
N LYS A 1204 7.54 -9.53 -98.54
CA LYS A 1204 8.47 -8.74 -99.37
C LYS A 1204 9.78 -9.47 -99.68
N GLU A 1205 10.29 -10.28 -98.75
CA GLU A 1205 11.52 -11.08 -98.98
C GLU A 1205 11.32 -12.12 -100.09
N GLU A 1206 10.22 -12.88 -100.05
CA GLU A 1206 9.91 -13.86 -101.10
C GLU A 1206 9.65 -13.19 -102.45
N LEU A 1207 8.94 -12.06 -102.45
CA LEU A 1207 8.72 -11.26 -103.67
C LEU A 1207 10.06 -10.84 -104.31
N LEU A 1208 10.99 -10.34 -103.50
CA LEU A 1208 12.32 -9.94 -103.97
C LEU A 1208 13.14 -11.12 -104.51
N PHE A 1209 13.05 -12.31 -103.91
CA PHE A 1209 13.71 -13.50 -104.44
C PHE A 1209 13.17 -13.90 -105.82
N TRP A 1210 11.86 -13.85 -106.01
CA TRP A 1210 11.23 -14.13 -107.32
C TRP A 1210 11.66 -13.13 -108.39
N ILE A 1211 11.62 -11.82 -108.08
CA ILE A 1211 12.07 -10.76 -109.01
C ILE A 1211 13.56 -10.93 -109.33
N SER A 1212 14.38 -11.24 -108.32
CA SER A 1212 15.83 -11.43 -108.51
C SER A 1212 16.12 -12.61 -109.42
N ARG A 1213 15.45 -13.75 -109.21
CA ARG A 1213 15.61 -14.94 -110.06
C ARG A 1213 15.18 -14.66 -111.50
N ALA A 1214 14.04 -14.00 -111.67
CA ALA A 1214 13.55 -13.59 -112.98
C ALA A 1214 14.54 -12.66 -113.70
N THR A 1215 15.12 -11.71 -112.97
CA THR A 1215 16.14 -10.79 -113.49
C THR A 1215 17.41 -11.53 -113.91
N ILE A 1216 17.89 -12.48 -113.10
CA ILE A 1216 19.06 -13.31 -113.45
C ILE A 1216 18.79 -14.10 -114.72
N ALA A 1217 17.63 -14.73 -114.85
CA ALA A 1217 17.27 -15.50 -116.05
C ALA A 1217 17.24 -14.61 -117.31
N LYS A 1218 16.69 -13.39 -117.21
CA LYS A 1218 16.72 -12.41 -118.32
C LYS A 1218 18.12 -11.92 -118.65
N GLN A 1219 18.97 -11.70 -117.65
CA GLN A 1219 20.37 -11.33 -117.86
C GLN A 1219 21.16 -12.45 -118.54
N GLN A 1220 20.95 -13.71 -118.15
CA GLN A 1220 21.56 -14.87 -118.79
C GLN A 1220 21.16 -14.93 -120.28
N ALA A 1221 19.86 -14.79 -120.58
CA ALA A 1221 19.37 -14.77 -121.96
C ALA A 1221 19.95 -13.60 -122.79
N LEU A 1222 20.15 -12.44 -122.18
CA LEU A 1222 20.84 -11.31 -122.82
C LEU A 1222 22.32 -11.61 -123.07
N HIS A 1223 23.00 -12.21 -122.09
CA HIS A 1223 24.40 -12.60 -122.21
C HIS A 1223 24.61 -13.63 -123.34
N ASP A 1224 23.78 -14.67 -123.40
CA ASP A 1224 23.82 -15.68 -124.45
C ASP A 1224 23.56 -15.08 -125.84
N ARG A 1225 22.63 -14.12 -125.93
CA ARG A 1225 22.38 -13.34 -127.16
C ARG A 1225 23.57 -12.45 -127.53
N LEU A 1226 24.22 -11.84 -126.55
CA LEU A 1226 25.41 -11.01 -126.77
C LEU A 1226 26.56 -11.86 -127.32
N ILE A 1227 26.84 -13.01 -126.70
CA ILE A 1227 27.84 -13.97 -127.18
C ILE A 1227 27.52 -14.40 -128.62
N ALA A 1228 26.26 -14.73 -128.91
CA ALA A 1228 25.85 -15.12 -130.26
C ALA A 1228 26.00 -13.98 -131.29
N LEU A 1229 25.77 -12.72 -130.88
CA LEU A 1229 25.99 -11.52 -131.71
C LEU A 1229 27.47 -11.24 -131.92
N GLU A 1230 28.29 -11.32 -130.87
CA GLU A 1230 29.75 -11.17 -130.93
C GLU A 1230 30.38 -12.24 -131.82
N MET A 1231 29.93 -13.49 -131.74
CA MET A 1231 30.35 -14.57 -132.65
C MET A 1231 29.96 -14.32 -134.11
N LYS A 1232 28.81 -13.66 -134.37
CA LYS A 1232 28.38 -13.26 -135.72
C LYS A 1232 29.08 -12.00 -136.25
N LEU A 1233 29.55 -11.11 -135.37
CA LEU A 1233 30.33 -9.92 -135.73
C LEU A 1233 31.82 -10.26 -135.96
N ALA A 1234 32.29 -11.38 -135.39
CA ALA A 1234 33.65 -11.91 -135.55
C ALA A 1234 33.83 -12.85 -136.76
N SER A 1235 32.74 -13.24 -137.44
CA SER A 1235 32.71 -14.03 -138.70
C SER A 1235 32.41 -13.14 -139.90
#